data_AF-A0A2T4T777-F1
#
_entry.id   AF-A0A2T4T777-F1
#
_cell.length_a   1.000
_cell.length_b   1.000
_cell.length_c   1.000
_cell.angle_alpha   90.00
_cell.angle_beta   90.00
_cell.angle_gamma   90.00
#
_symmetry.space_group_name_H-M   'P 1'
#
loop_
_entity.id
_entity.type
_entity.pdbx_description
1 polymer ?
#
loop_
_entity_poly.entity_id
_entity_poly.type
_entity_poly.pdbx_seq_one_letter_code
_entity_poly.pdbx_strand_id
1 'polypeptide(L)'
;MFKSHLVCCLITLTGLYGHAQTLIPQPSHRETHTGYANLTSNIKIIARLPKSEKSRLTSVARALFRQAPHHPRKLVVVLTADGKSNDAWNDASLQGYRLRVGRDTIRVEAPGGMGIFYGLQTLSQLIEGNRIPCTTITDRPKYAHRGFMLDCSRHFWSVDFIKKQLDAMAFFKLDRFHFHLTDGGGWRIEIKKYPELTQKTAFRSHADWDQWIDNGRRFRSRNDADAYGGYYSQEQIRDIVAYARERYITVIPEIEMPGHSDEVLHAYPELSCTGHGDGFDLCVGNPKTFTFLTDVLREVMRLFPSKYIHVGGDEATMRFWKKCPKCIGLYKAHHMTDTIQIQSYLMTRIDSFLTSHGRTMLGWDEILDGNRVSPGATIVSWRGEKGGIKAAQMGHHAIMSPSKKCYLDMYQADPQTQPLAIGGYTPLDSVYAYDPMPAVLRGTAGSAFIDGIQGNLWTEYVGTESYAEYMTYPRLMAIAERGWGTTTSYEHFRQRVVTMAEKMRAKGYTVFDVNTAHKPFNFTVLQWNIWQEGTMIKDGFDAIVDELVRLKPDFVTLSEVRNYHDTNFTARLVQALQRKGVTYHSFLSYDTGVLSRYPIADSVVVFPLNKDHGTIHKLKVNANGHSIAVYTGHLDYLDCAYYNVRGYDGTNWKETARPASVAELLKMNNLSWRDDEIRVFLNEARHDLAEGTAVIFGGDFNEPSHLDWTEATAQLYDHHGFVVPWTVSKMMEQAGFKDTYRELYPNPVTHPGFTYPCYNPLADIKLLTWAPKADERERIDYVYYQGKRLRATDIRIFGPDASVCRLKPIKDAAADPKLAPAGIWPTDHKGLLVRFTLDP
;
A
#
# COMPACT_ATOMS: atom_id res chain seq x y z
N MET A 1 -50.38 28.20 -45.03
CA MET A 1 -50.03 26.90 -44.43
C MET A 1 -48.62 27.01 -43.87
N PHE A 2 -48.53 27.19 -42.55
CA PHE A 2 -47.29 27.27 -41.77
C PHE A 2 -47.07 25.94 -41.06
N LYS A 3 -45.87 25.35 -41.17
CA LYS A 3 -45.23 24.34 -40.27
C LYS A 3 -43.91 23.93 -40.96
N SER A 4 -42.74 24.31 -40.45
CA SER A 4 -42.02 23.76 -39.28
C SER A 4 -40.83 22.94 -39.77
N HIS A 5 -39.62 23.51 -39.72
CA HIS A 5 -38.42 22.71 -39.44
C HIS A 5 -37.53 23.46 -38.46
N LEU A 6 -37.54 22.91 -37.25
CA LEU A 6 -36.76 23.28 -36.09
C LEU A 6 -35.32 22.79 -36.33
N VAL A 7 -34.38 23.69 -36.61
CA VAL A 7 -32.94 23.39 -36.55
C VAL A 7 -32.50 23.66 -35.12
N CYS A 8 -32.34 22.59 -34.35
CA CYS A 8 -31.91 22.62 -32.96
C CYS A 8 -30.42 22.96 -32.88
N CYS A 9 -30.09 23.98 -32.10
CA CYS A 9 -28.73 24.36 -31.72
C CYS A 9 -27.94 23.17 -31.15
N LEU A 10 -26.79 22.82 -31.75
CA LEU A 10 -25.65 22.31 -30.99
C LEU A 10 -24.62 23.43 -30.86
N ILE A 11 -24.81 24.20 -29.79
CA ILE A 11 -23.77 25.03 -29.20
C ILE A 11 -22.62 24.08 -28.86
N THR A 12 -21.47 24.28 -29.49
CA THR A 12 -20.19 23.72 -29.06
C THR A 12 -19.89 24.28 -27.67
N LEU A 13 -20.33 23.56 -26.64
CA LEU A 13 -19.92 23.71 -25.24
C LEU A 13 -18.43 23.35 -25.11
N THR A 14 -17.57 24.20 -25.67
CA THR A 14 -16.15 24.28 -25.37
C THR A 14 -15.95 25.47 -24.43
N GLY A 15 -16.53 25.36 -23.24
CA GLY A 15 -16.44 26.35 -22.20
C GLY A 15 -17.02 25.80 -20.91
N LEU A 16 -16.24 25.89 -19.83
CA LEU A 16 -16.61 25.59 -18.43
C LEU A 16 -16.52 24.12 -17.97
N TYR A 17 -15.39 23.45 -18.22
CA TYR A 17 -14.82 22.64 -17.13
C TYR A 17 -13.81 23.52 -16.41
N GLY A 18 -14.26 24.13 -15.31
CA GLY A 18 -13.46 25.04 -14.52
C GLY A 18 -12.15 24.39 -14.10
N HIS A 19 -11.05 25.13 -14.19
CA HIS A 19 -9.81 24.77 -13.50
C HIS A 19 -10.15 24.53 -12.02
N ALA A 20 -10.28 23.25 -11.64
CA ALA A 20 -10.46 22.85 -10.26
C ALA A 20 -9.18 23.24 -9.50
N GLN A 21 -9.21 24.41 -8.88
CA GLN A 21 -8.01 24.97 -8.27
C GLN A 21 -7.56 24.13 -7.07
N THR A 22 -6.25 23.92 -7.00
CA THR A 22 -5.59 22.82 -6.28
C THR A 22 -5.28 23.17 -4.84
N LEU A 23 -6.31 23.51 -4.05
CA LEU A 23 -6.15 23.85 -2.64
C LEU A 23 -6.13 22.59 -1.76
N ILE A 24 -5.12 22.51 -0.90
CA ILE A 24 -4.99 21.50 0.15
C ILE A 24 -4.53 22.21 1.44
N PRO A 25 -5.30 22.16 2.54
CA PRO A 25 -6.67 21.64 2.61
C PRO A 25 -7.64 22.48 1.75
N GLN A 26 -8.72 21.85 1.30
CA GLN A 26 -9.81 22.54 0.63
C GLN A 26 -10.57 23.44 1.63
N PRO A 27 -10.81 24.71 1.29
CA PRO A 27 -11.56 25.59 2.18
C PRO A 27 -13.01 25.14 2.39
N SER A 28 -13.52 25.40 3.58
CA SER A 28 -14.91 25.12 3.95
C SER A 28 -15.94 25.91 3.14
N HIS A 29 -15.64 27.17 2.77
CA HIS A 29 -16.48 27.96 1.87
C HIS A 29 -15.65 28.76 0.87
N ARG A 30 -16.03 28.68 -0.42
CA ARG A 30 -15.39 29.41 -1.50
C ARG A 30 -16.40 29.85 -2.57
N GLU A 31 -16.30 31.10 -2.97
CA GLU A 31 -16.98 31.67 -4.14
C GLU A 31 -15.93 32.11 -5.17
N THR A 32 -16.11 31.69 -6.42
CA THR A 32 -15.24 32.10 -7.53
C THR A 32 -15.89 33.26 -8.29
N HIS A 33 -15.09 34.28 -8.61
CA HIS A 33 -15.54 35.48 -9.34
C HIS A 33 -14.83 35.56 -10.69
N THR A 34 -15.37 36.36 -11.61
CA THR A 34 -14.75 36.54 -12.93
C THR A 34 -13.50 37.44 -12.88
N GLY A 35 -12.45 36.99 -13.55
CA GLY A 35 -11.20 37.72 -13.71
C GLY A 35 -10.09 37.30 -12.74
N TYR A 36 -8.97 38.02 -12.80
CA TYR A 36 -7.75 37.70 -12.06
C TYR A 36 -7.11 38.98 -11.50
N ALA A 37 -6.43 38.84 -10.35
CA ALA A 37 -5.43 39.79 -9.89
C ALA A 37 -4.12 39.57 -10.66
N ASN A 38 -3.50 40.65 -11.14
CA ASN A 38 -2.23 40.58 -11.87
C ASN A 38 -1.04 40.86 -10.93
N LEU A 39 -0.18 39.85 -10.75
CA LEU A 39 0.99 39.90 -9.87
C LEU A 39 2.20 40.62 -10.48
N THR A 40 2.16 41.03 -11.76
CA THR A 40 3.19 41.92 -12.34
C THR A 40 3.02 43.38 -11.93
N SER A 41 1.94 43.70 -11.23
CA SER A 41 1.64 45.05 -10.73
C SER A 41 2.59 45.46 -9.59
N ASN A 42 2.74 46.76 -9.36
CA ASN A 42 3.44 47.25 -8.18
C ASN A 42 2.64 46.87 -6.91
N ILE A 43 3.27 46.25 -5.91
CA ILE A 43 2.58 45.69 -4.75
C ILE A 43 2.67 46.66 -3.57
N LYS A 44 1.52 47.11 -3.06
CA LYS A 44 1.43 47.90 -1.82
C LYS A 44 0.79 47.07 -0.72
N ILE A 45 1.51 46.83 0.38
CA ILE A 45 0.99 46.11 1.54
C ILE A 45 0.53 47.10 2.62
N ILE A 46 -0.70 46.93 3.10
CA ILE A 46 -1.30 47.68 4.22
C ILE A 46 -1.58 46.69 5.35
N ALA A 47 -0.78 46.75 6.41
CA ALA A 47 -0.91 45.85 7.56
C ALA A 47 -1.51 46.57 8.79
N ARG A 48 -2.75 46.20 9.12
CA ARG A 48 -3.49 46.57 10.35
C ARG A 48 -3.45 45.38 11.31
N LEU A 49 -2.26 45.11 11.83
CA LEU A 49 -1.93 43.93 12.64
C LEU A 49 -1.37 44.36 14.01
N PRO A 50 -1.47 43.52 15.04
CA PRO A 50 -0.79 43.73 16.32
C PRO A 50 0.71 44.02 16.14
N LYS A 51 1.25 44.92 16.96
CA LYS A 51 2.64 45.40 16.81
C LYS A 51 3.67 44.26 16.86
N SER A 52 3.43 43.24 17.68
CA SER A 52 4.29 42.06 17.84
C SER A 52 4.39 41.18 16.58
N GLU A 53 3.35 41.15 15.74
CA GLU A 53 3.28 40.23 14.59
C GLU A 53 3.38 40.95 13.24
N LYS A 54 3.18 42.27 13.23
CA LYS A 54 3.07 43.10 12.02
C LYS A 54 4.27 42.94 11.07
N SER A 55 5.50 43.00 11.59
CA SER A 55 6.71 42.92 10.76
C SER A 55 6.82 41.57 10.06
N ARG A 56 6.69 40.49 10.83
CA ARG A 56 6.75 39.10 10.37
C ARG A 56 5.70 38.82 9.29
N LEU A 57 4.42 39.05 9.58
CA LEU A 57 3.33 38.76 8.65
C LEU A 57 3.38 39.63 7.38
N THR A 58 3.87 40.86 7.50
CA THR A 58 4.13 41.71 6.32
C THR A 58 5.26 41.13 5.46
N SER A 59 6.30 40.56 6.08
CA SER A 59 7.39 39.88 5.36
C SER A 59 6.89 38.62 4.64
N VAL A 60 6.09 37.78 5.31
CA VAL A 60 5.46 36.60 4.71
C VAL A 60 4.61 36.99 3.50
N ALA A 61 3.75 38.00 3.64
CA ALA A 61 2.95 38.48 2.53
C ALA A 61 3.82 39.04 1.38
N ARG A 62 4.89 39.77 1.70
CA ARG A 62 5.81 40.31 0.70
C ARG A 62 6.53 39.22 -0.09
N ALA A 63 6.92 38.12 0.57
CA ALA A 63 7.61 36.99 -0.07
C ALA A 63 6.75 36.28 -1.13
N LEU A 64 5.43 36.41 -1.10
CA LEU A 64 4.53 35.85 -2.12
C LEU A 64 4.59 36.58 -3.47
N PHE A 65 5.15 37.79 -3.52
CA PHE A 65 5.08 38.65 -4.69
C PHE A 65 6.47 39.16 -5.11
N ARG A 66 6.71 39.22 -6.42
CA ARG A 66 7.86 39.94 -6.99
C ARG A 66 7.54 41.42 -7.03
N GLN A 67 8.47 42.26 -6.57
CA GLN A 67 8.30 43.72 -6.60
C GLN A 67 8.50 44.26 -8.01
N ALA A 68 7.60 45.14 -8.46
CA ALA A 68 7.70 45.84 -9.74
C ALA A 68 7.43 47.35 -9.54
N PRO A 69 8.35 48.11 -8.93
CA PRO A 69 8.10 49.47 -8.45
C PRO A 69 7.66 50.46 -9.54
N HIS A 70 8.13 50.24 -10.78
CA HIS A 70 7.90 51.10 -11.93
C HIS A 70 6.65 50.74 -12.74
N HIS A 71 5.89 49.70 -12.35
CA HIS A 71 4.66 49.33 -13.04
C HIS A 71 3.52 50.33 -12.73
N PRO A 72 2.74 50.80 -13.74
CA PRO A 72 1.76 51.87 -13.55
C PRO A 72 0.54 51.43 -12.72
N ARG A 73 0.17 50.14 -12.79
CA ARG A 73 -0.91 49.57 -11.97
C ARG A 73 -0.39 49.10 -10.62
N LYS A 74 -1.19 49.33 -9.57
CA LYS A 74 -0.91 48.91 -8.19
C LYS A 74 -1.90 47.83 -7.74
N LEU A 75 -1.38 46.74 -7.17
CA LEU A 75 -2.16 45.74 -6.45
C LEU A 75 -1.99 45.99 -4.95
N VAL A 76 -3.10 46.24 -4.25
CA VAL A 76 -3.08 46.53 -2.81
C VAL A 76 -3.39 45.27 -2.02
N VAL A 77 -2.49 44.86 -1.12
CA VAL A 77 -2.67 43.73 -0.21
C VAL A 77 -2.97 44.26 1.18
N VAL A 78 -4.15 43.98 1.72
CA VAL A 78 -4.60 44.45 3.04
C VAL A 78 -4.65 43.27 4.00
N LEU A 79 -3.95 43.38 5.13
CA LEU A 79 -3.97 42.40 6.21
C LEU A 79 -4.59 43.06 7.44
N THR A 80 -5.66 42.48 7.98
CA THR A 80 -6.38 43.03 9.15
C THR A 80 -6.64 41.95 10.19
N ALA A 81 -6.16 42.14 11.42
CA ALA A 81 -6.45 41.23 12.52
C ALA A 81 -7.08 41.97 13.71
N ASP A 82 -8.07 41.34 14.34
CA ASP A 82 -8.87 41.93 15.43
C ASP A 82 -8.16 41.91 16.81
N GLY A 83 -7.00 41.24 16.89
CA GLY A 83 -6.18 41.20 18.11
C GLY A 83 -6.55 40.10 19.11
N LYS A 84 -7.52 39.24 18.80
CA LYS A 84 -7.91 38.07 19.61
C LYS A 84 -6.91 36.93 19.34
N SER A 85 -5.79 36.92 20.07
CA SER A 85 -4.69 35.97 19.85
C SER A 85 -4.40 35.02 21.02
N ASN A 86 -4.93 35.30 22.21
CA ASN A 86 -4.74 34.42 23.37
C ASN A 86 -5.40 33.06 23.07
N ASP A 87 -4.64 31.97 23.29
CA ASP A 87 -5.06 30.58 23.13
C ASP A 87 -5.48 30.09 21.74
N ALA A 88 -5.21 30.83 20.65
CA ALA A 88 -5.53 30.40 19.29
C ALA A 88 -4.96 29.03 18.90
N TRP A 89 -3.86 28.60 19.53
CA TRP A 89 -3.31 27.25 19.35
C TRP A 89 -4.28 26.15 19.77
N ASN A 90 -5.06 26.35 20.83
CA ASN A 90 -5.94 25.34 21.41
C ASN A 90 -7.42 25.59 21.08
N ASP A 91 -7.74 26.62 20.29
CA ASP A 91 -9.11 26.94 19.88
C ASP A 91 -9.19 27.15 18.37
N ALA A 92 -9.74 26.15 17.67
CA ALA A 92 -9.93 26.17 16.23
C ALA A 92 -10.79 27.35 15.72
N SER A 93 -11.65 27.93 16.56
CA SER A 93 -12.50 29.07 16.20
C SER A 93 -11.70 30.36 15.97
N LEU A 94 -10.54 30.49 16.63
CA LEU A 94 -9.63 31.64 16.51
C LEU A 94 -8.63 31.51 15.36
N GLN A 95 -8.57 30.33 14.72
CA GLN A 95 -7.65 30.03 13.62
C GLN A 95 -8.21 30.36 12.23
N GLY A 96 -9.47 30.82 12.16
CA GLY A 96 -10.16 31.11 10.91
C GLY A 96 -9.67 32.38 10.19
N TYR A 97 -10.01 32.51 8.91
CA TYR A 97 -9.72 33.67 8.09
C TYR A 97 -10.78 33.90 7.00
N ARG A 98 -10.81 35.13 6.50
CA ARG A 98 -11.52 35.52 5.28
C ARG A 98 -10.50 36.08 4.28
N LEU A 99 -10.47 35.51 3.08
CA LEU A 99 -9.62 35.94 1.98
C LEU A 99 -10.50 36.43 0.83
N ARG A 100 -10.28 37.66 0.37
CA ARG A 100 -10.94 38.22 -0.82
C ARG A 100 -9.88 38.66 -1.82
N VAL A 101 -9.88 38.04 -3.00
CA VAL A 101 -9.06 38.41 -4.15
C VAL A 101 -9.95 39.12 -5.16
N GLY A 102 -9.72 40.42 -5.35
CA GLY A 102 -10.24 41.21 -6.48
C GLY A 102 -9.13 41.56 -7.46
N ARG A 103 -9.46 42.30 -8.52
CA ARG A 103 -8.49 42.65 -9.60
C ARG A 103 -7.33 43.51 -9.11
N ASP A 104 -7.63 44.51 -8.28
CA ASP A 104 -6.65 45.50 -7.81
C ASP A 104 -6.45 45.45 -6.28
N THR A 105 -7.14 44.57 -5.57
CA THR A 105 -7.04 44.45 -4.11
C THR A 105 -7.17 43.01 -3.65
N ILE A 106 -6.26 42.59 -2.78
CA ILE A 106 -6.33 41.34 -2.00
C ILE A 106 -6.52 41.71 -0.53
N ARG A 107 -7.46 41.08 0.16
CA ARG A 107 -7.71 41.30 1.59
C ARG A 107 -7.66 39.97 2.34
N VAL A 108 -6.93 39.94 3.45
CA VAL A 108 -6.92 38.84 4.42
C VAL A 108 -7.33 39.39 5.78
N GLU A 109 -8.41 38.84 6.34
CA GLU A 109 -9.01 39.27 7.60
C GLU A 109 -9.12 38.07 8.54
N ALA A 110 -8.75 38.21 9.81
CA ALA A 110 -8.77 37.10 10.77
C ALA A 110 -8.88 37.58 12.23
N PRO A 111 -9.30 36.72 13.18
CA PRO A 111 -9.32 37.05 14.61
C PRO A 111 -7.93 37.40 15.17
N GLY A 112 -6.88 36.72 14.68
CA GLY A 112 -5.50 36.90 15.11
C GLY A 112 -4.50 36.58 13.99
N GLY A 113 -3.20 36.71 14.28
CA GLY A 113 -2.16 36.55 13.27
C GLY A 113 -2.07 35.14 12.66
N MET A 114 -2.44 34.08 13.40
CA MET A 114 -2.44 32.71 12.88
C MET A 114 -3.41 32.55 11.71
N GLY A 115 -4.62 33.11 11.82
CA GLY A 115 -5.58 33.12 10.70
C GLY A 115 -5.07 33.94 9.51
N ILE A 116 -4.41 35.08 9.74
CA ILE A 116 -3.74 35.84 8.66
C ILE A 116 -2.72 34.96 7.94
N PHE A 117 -1.90 34.24 8.70
CA PHE A 117 -0.89 33.34 8.14
C PHE A 117 -1.54 32.25 7.30
N TYR A 118 -2.58 31.56 7.80
CA TYR A 118 -3.30 30.55 7.02
C TYR A 118 -3.97 31.11 5.76
N GLY A 119 -4.52 32.32 5.83
CA GLY A 119 -5.02 33.02 4.64
C GLY A 119 -3.94 33.32 3.62
N LEU A 120 -2.72 33.66 4.05
CA LEU A 120 -1.55 33.81 3.18
C LEU A 120 -1.08 32.46 2.61
N GLN A 121 -1.18 31.35 3.35
CA GLN A 121 -0.88 30.02 2.82
C GLN A 121 -1.86 29.63 1.71
N THR A 122 -3.16 29.84 1.92
CA THR A 122 -4.18 29.66 0.86
C THR A 122 -3.89 30.56 -0.33
N LEU A 123 -3.56 31.83 -0.11
CA LEU A 123 -3.19 32.75 -1.17
C LEU A 123 -2.00 32.25 -1.99
N SER A 124 -0.97 31.70 -1.33
CA SER A 124 0.20 31.14 -1.99
C SER A 124 -0.14 29.95 -2.91
N GLN A 125 -1.11 29.13 -2.52
CA GLN A 125 -1.58 27.98 -3.31
C GLN A 125 -2.42 28.41 -4.53
N LEU A 126 -3.12 29.55 -4.42
CA LEU A 126 -3.91 30.16 -5.51
C LEU A 126 -3.07 30.83 -6.60
N ILE A 127 -1.76 31.03 -6.39
CA ILE A 127 -0.88 31.64 -7.39
C ILE A 127 -0.72 30.70 -8.59
N GLU A 128 -1.04 31.22 -9.76
CA GLU A 128 -0.92 30.55 -11.06
C GLU A 128 -0.02 31.39 -11.96
N GLY A 129 1.29 31.13 -11.93
CA GLY A 129 2.26 31.97 -12.62
C GLY A 129 2.23 33.41 -12.08
N ASN A 130 1.83 34.37 -12.93
CA ASN A 130 1.75 35.79 -12.57
C ASN A 130 0.33 36.27 -12.25
N ARG A 131 -0.61 35.37 -11.96
CA ARG A 131 -2.01 35.73 -11.68
C ARG A 131 -2.61 34.94 -10.52
N ILE A 132 -3.67 35.49 -9.93
CA ILE A 132 -4.51 34.83 -8.92
C ILE A 132 -5.97 35.02 -9.32
N PRO A 133 -6.80 33.97 -9.39
CA PRO A 133 -8.21 34.14 -9.73
C PRO A 133 -8.95 34.94 -8.64
N CYS A 134 -9.87 35.79 -9.08
CA CYS A 134 -10.73 36.53 -8.16
C CYS A 134 -11.62 35.54 -7.39
N THR A 135 -11.60 35.60 -6.06
CA THR A 135 -12.33 34.66 -5.20
C THR A 135 -12.63 35.26 -3.84
N THR A 136 -13.67 34.77 -3.19
CA THR A 136 -13.92 34.99 -1.75
C THR A 136 -13.85 33.64 -1.05
N ILE A 137 -13.04 33.53 -0.01
CA ILE A 137 -12.89 32.33 0.81
C ILE A 137 -13.16 32.72 2.26
N THR A 138 -14.00 31.96 2.95
CA THR A 138 -14.16 32.02 4.41
C THR A 138 -13.87 30.64 4.94
N ASP A 139 -12.96 30.54 5.91
CA ASP A 139 -12.39 29.25 6.24
C ASP A 139 -11.89 29.16 7.68
N ARG A 140 -11.94 27.96 8.25
CA ARG A 140 -11.44 27.63 9.59
C ARG A 140 -11.23 26.11 9.71
N PRO A 141 -10.28 25.65 10.54
CA PRO A 141 -10.12 24.22 10.78
C PRO A 141 -11.26 23.65 11.63
N LYS A 142 -11.49 22.34 11.49
CA LYS A 142 -12.36 21.54 12.37
C LYS A 142 -11.70 21.24 13.71
N TYR A 143 -10.42 20.89 13.70
CA TYR A 143 -9.66 20.48 14.88
C TYR A 143 -8.51 21.44 15.18
N ALA A 144 -8.23 21.68 16.46
CA ALA A 144 -7.15 22.57 16.89
C ALA A 144 -5.76 21.90 16.86
N HIS A 145 -5.70 20.56 16.95
CA HIS A 145 -4.47 19.79 16.82
C HIS A 145 -4.38 19.16 15.43
N ARG A 146 -3.43 19.61 14.61
CA ARG A 146 -3.14 19.04 13.28
C ARG A 146 -1.66 18.72 13.20
N GLY A 147 -1.34 17.48 13.57
CA GLY A 147 0.01 17.06 13.92
C GLY A 147 0.76 16.28 12.85
N PHE A 148 2.08 16.44 12.90
CA PHE A 148 3.06 15.54 12.28
C PHE A 148 4.12 15.16 13.31
N MET A 149 4.31 13.86 13.54
CA MET A 149 5.43 13.35 14.32
C MET A 149 6.53 12.84 13.40
N LEU A 150 7.78 13.19 13.72
CA LEU A 150 8.98 12.65 13.08
C LEU A 150 9.89 12.00 14.12
N ASP A 151 10.14 10.69 13.95
CA ASP A 151 11.14 9.94 14.70
C ASP A 151 12.55 10.34 14.26
N CYS A 152 13.28 10.94 15.19
CA CYS A 152 14.66 11.34 15.00
C CYS A 152 15.64 10.42 15.73
N SER A 153 15.12 9.48 16.52
CA SER A 153 15.92 8.52 17.27
C SER A 153 16.40 7.39 16.36
N ARG A 154 15.53 6.73 15.61
CA ARG A 154 15.93 5.57 14.78
C ARG A 154 16.88 6.01 13.65
N HIS A 155 16.60 7.14 13.01
CA HIS A 155 17.51 7.84 12.10
C HIS A 155 17.58 9.34 12.44
N PHE A 156 18.79 9.91 12.44
CA PHE A 156 19.02 11.33 12.73
C PHE A 156 18.82 12.21 11.48
N TRP A 157 18.23 13.40 11.66
CA TRP A 157 17.91 14.33 10.59
C TRP A 157 18.67 15.64 10.71
N SER A 158 19.04 16.24 9.58
CA SER A 158 19.67 17.55 9.58
C SER A 158 18.70 18.66 10.02
N VAL A 159 19.22 19.74 10.62
CA VAL A 159 18.41 20.91 10.99
C VAL A 159 17.70 21.50 9.76
N ASP A 160 18.37 21.50 8.61
CA ASP A 160 17.81 22.01 7.36
C ASP A 160 16.66 21.14 6.87
N PHE A 161 16.74 19.82 7.02
CA PHE A 161 15.64 18.91 6.72
C PHE A 161 14.44 19.14 7.64
N ILE A 162 14.66 19.28 8.96
CA ILE A 162 13.57 19.62 9.89
C ILE A 162 12.89 20.93 9.48
N LYS A 163 13.67 21.96 9.16
CA LYS A 163 13.16 23.26 8.68
C LYS A 163 12.36 23.11 7.38
N LYS A 164 12.84 22.29 6.44
CA LYS A 164 12.13 21.98 5.19
C LYS A 164 10.77 21.31 5.47
N GLN A 165 10.70 20.36 6.40
CA GLN A 165 9.42 19.74 6.78
C GLN A 165 8.47 20.75 7.45
N LEU A 166 8.99 21.65 8.30
CA LEU A 166 8.21 22.75 8.90
C LEU A 166 7.64 23.72 7.85
N ASP A 167 8.36 23.98 6.75
CA ASP A 167 7.85 24.76 5.62
C ASP A 167 6.66 24.07 4.94
N ALA A 168 6.74 22.76 4.70
CA ALA A 168 5.63 21.99 4.13
C ALA A 168 4.43 21.88 5.07
N MET A 169 4.66 21.64 6.37
CA MET A 169 3.62 21.66 7.39
C MET A 169 2.85 22.98 7.39
N ALA A 170 3.58 24.10 7.39
CA ALA A 170 3.00 25.44 7.36
C ALA A 170 2.16 25.65 6.09
N PHE A 171 2.68 25.22 4.94
CA PHE A 171 2.00 25.31 3.64
C PHE A 171 0.67 24.54 3.62
N PHE A 172 0.59 23.40 4.32
CA PHE A 172 -0.64 22.61 4.49
C PHE A 172 -1.43 22.94 5.76
N LYS A 173 -1.07 24.00 6.49
CA LYS A 173 -1.75 24.48 7.72
C LYS A 173 -1.75 23.47 8.88
N LEU A 174 -0.77 22.57 8.92
CA LEU A 174 -0.45 21.78 10.12
C LEU A 174 0.23 22.68 11.15
N ASP A 175 0.01 22.42 12.43
CA ASP A 175 0.37 23.36 13.50
C ASP A 175 1.00 22.71 14.74
N ARG A 176 1.21 21.40 14.72
CA ARG A 176 1.91 20.63 15.76
C ARG A 176 3.00 19.78 15.16
N PHE A 177 4.24 20.08 15.49
CA PHE A 177 5.38 19.22 15.18
C PHE A 177 5.73 18.43 16.43
N HIS A 178 5.41 17.14 16.42
CA HIS A 178 5.76 16.21 17.49
C HIS A 178 7.17 15.68 17.23
N PHE A 179 8.12 16.08 18.07
CA PHE A 179 9.54 15.87 17.85
C PHE A 179 10.00 14.70 18.73
N HIS A 180 10.00 13.50 18.16
CA HIS A 180 10.41 12.28 18.83
C HIS A 180 11.94 12.19 18.87
N LEU A 181 12.51 12.56 20.04
CA LEU A 181 13.94 12.87 20.19
C LEU A 181 14.75 11.76 20.85
N THR A 182 14.12 10.75 21.44
CA THR A 182 14.77 9.76 22.29
C THR A 182 14.08 8.41 22.13
N ASP A 183 14.86 7.36 21.92
CA ASP A 183 14.48 5.95 21.91
C ASP A 183 15.80 5.15 21.90
N GLY A 184 15.74 3.82 21.99
CA GLY A 184 16.89 2.93 21.87
C GLY A 184 17.77 3.16 20.65
N GLY A 185 17.22 3.66 19.54
CA GLY A 185 17.99 4.03 18.34
C GLY A 185 19.06 5.10 18.59
N GLY A 186 18.88 5.97 19.59
CA GLY A 186 19.88 6.89 20.12
C GLY A 186 19.30 8.19 20.67
N TRP A 187 20.03 8.81 21.60
CA TRP A 187 19.61 10.03 22.26
C TRP A 187 19.97 11.29 21.47
N ARG A 188 18.99 12.10 21.07
CA ARG A 188 19.18 13.17 20.07
C ARG A 188 19.21 14.59 20.60
N ILE A 189 19.11 14.82 21.91
CA ILE A 189 19.08 16.18 22.47
C ILE A 189 20.19 16.42 23.49
N GLU A 190 20.94 17.50 23.37
CA GLU A 190 21.94 17.86 24.36
C GLU A 190 21.31 18.21 25.73
N ILE A 191 21.62 17.40 26.75
CA ILE A 191 21.32 17.69 28.16
C ILE A 191 22.63 17.98 28.88
N LYS A 192 22.83 19.24 29.30
CA LYS A 192 24.11 19.69 29.86
C LYS A 192 24.45 18.99 31.16
N LYS A 193 23.45 18.68 31.98
CA LYS A 193 23.65 17.95 33.24
C LYS A 193 24.02 16.48 33.02
N TYR A 194 23.63 15.88 31.88
CA TYR A 194 23.85 14.48 31.55
C TYR A 194 24.53 14.33 30.18
N PRO A 195 25.79 14.81 30.03
CA PRO A 195 26.46 14.86 28.74
C PRO A 195 26.72 13.48 28.12
N GLU A 196 26.78 12.43 28.95
CA GLU A 196 27.00 11.07 28.45
C GLU A 196 25.87 10.55 27.57
N LEU A 197 24.65 11.12 27.66
CA LEU A 197 23.54 10.76 26.77
C LEU A 197 23.95 10.99 25.30
N THR A 198 24.48 12.16 24.97
CA THR A 198 24.91 12.42 23.59
C THR A 198 26.32 11.91 23.29
N GLN A 199 27.22 11.88 24.28
CA GLN A 199 28.59 11.40 24.06
C GLN A 199 28.66 9.89 23.81
N LYS A 200 27.79 9.10 24.45
CA LYS A 200 27.81 7.64 24.36
C LYS A 200 26.75 7.06 23.45
N THR A 201 25.58 7.69 23.29
CA THR A 201 24.44 7.04 22.61
C THR A 201 23.81 7.84 21.48
N ALA A 202 24.40 8.98 21.08
CA ALA A 202 24.01 9.68 19.86
C ALA A 202 24.55 9.01 18.58
N PHE A 203 25.45 8.04 18.67
CA PHE A 203 26.00 7.33 17.52
C PHE A 203 25.97 5.81 17.75
N ARG A 204 25.82 5.05 16.66
CA ARG A 204 25.74 3.59 16.65
C ARG A 204 26.49 2.99 15.47
N SER A 205 26.74 1.69 15.50
CA SER A 205 27.63 1.03 14.53
C SER A 205 27.05 0.79 13.13
N HIS A 206 25.72 0.79 12.96
CA HIS A 206 25.06 0.59 11.67
C HIS A 206 23.91 1.58 11.47
N ALA A 207 23.75 2.05 10.23
CA ALA A 207 22.57 2.82 9.83
C ALA A 207 21.35 1.89 9.68
N ASP A 208 21.56 0.75 9.01
CA ASP A 208 20.55 -0.29 8.84
C ASP A 208 20.09 -0.86 10.19
N TRP A 209 18.77 -0.87 10.41
CA TRP A 209 18.17 -1.18 11.69
C TRP A 209 18.35 -2.65 12.09
N ASP A 210 18.14 -3.58 11.16
CA ASP A 210 18.28 -5.01 11.41
C ASP A 210 19.74 -5.37 11.64
N GLN A 211 20.66 -4.86 10.83
CA GLN A 211 22.09 -5.05 11.06
C GLN A 211 22.51 -4.51 12.42
N TRP A 212 21.99 -3.36 12.86
CA TRP A 212 22.31 -2.83 14.19
C TRP A 212 21.82 -3.75 15.31
N ILE A 213 20.60 -4.28 15.19
CA ILE A 213 20.03 -5.23 16.16
C ILE A 213 20.82 -6.54 16.17
N ASP A 214 21.04 -7.15 15.01
CA ASP A 214 21.70 -8.44 14.85
C ASP A 214 23.16 -8.42 15.30
N ASN A 215 23.79 -7.23 15.26
CA ASN A 215 25.15 -7.02 15.75
C ASN A 215 25.21 -6.54 17.21
N GLY A 216 24.12 -6.72 17.97
CA GLY A 216 24.08 -6.52 19.42
C GLY A 216 23.93 -5.07 19.85
N ARG A 217 23.24 -4.23 19.04
CA ARG A 217 22.83 -2.85 19.39
C ARG A 217 23.97 -1.98 19.92
N ARG A 218 25.11 -2.04 19.24
CA ARG A 218 26.34 -1.37 19.71
C ARG A 218 26.29 0.13 19.44
N PHE A 219 26.50 0.92 20.50
CA PHE A 219 26.73 2.36 20.38
C PHE A 219 28.20 2.67 20.05
N ARG A 220 28.44 3.89 19.56
CA ARG A 220 29.74 4.39 19.10
C ARG A 220 30.02 5.78 19.64
N SER A 221 31.31 6.09 19.77
CA SER A 221 31.74 7.48 19.93
C SER A 221 31.68 8.20 18.59
N ARG A 222 31.45 9.51 18.61
CA ARG A 222 31.33 10.35 17.40
C ARG A 222 32.48 10.21 16.39
N ASN A 223 33.69 9.89 16.87
CA ASN A 223 34.90 9.84 16.05
C ASN A 223 35.25 8.42 15.57
N ASP A 224 34.43 7.41 15.89
CA ASP A 224 34.65 6.05 15.41
C ASP A 224 34.37 5.97 13.90
N ALA A 225 35.12 5.11 13.19
CA ALA A 225 35.05 5.03 11.72
C ALA A 225 33.68 4.55 11.20
N ASP A 226 32.93 3.81 12.01
CA ASP A 226 31.58 3.29 11.73
C ASP A 226 30.48 4.05 12.49
N ALA A 227 30.76 5.26 13.00
CA ALA A 227 29.79 6.04 13.76
C ALA A 227 28.67 6.60 12.86
N TYR A 228 27.47 6.02 13.00
CA TYR A 228 26.24 6.50 12.39
C TYR A 228 25.36 7.20 13.43
N GLY A 229 24.90 8.43 13.15
CA GLY A 229 23.95 9.14 14.01
C GLY A 229 24.22 10.63 14.12
N GLY A 230 23.80 11.20 15.24
CA GLY A 230 23.87 12.63 15.53
C GLY A 230 22.97 13.04 16.68
N TYR A 231 23.11 14.29 17.11
CA TYR A 231 22.24 14.93 18.09
C TYR A 231 22.14 16.43 17.81
N TYR A 232 21.07 17.04 18.30
CA TYR A 232 20.86 18.48 18.28
C TYR A 232 21.44 19.11 19.54
N SER A 233 22.34 20.07 19.37
CA SER A 233 22.71 20.99 20.45
C SER A 233 21.51 21.79 20.90
N GLN A 234 21.56 22.32 22.12
CA GLN A 234 20.48 23.19 22.60
C GLN A 234 20.30 24.44 21.73
N GLU A 235 21.35 24.93 21.07
CA GLU A 235 21.27 26.06 20.15
C GLU A 235 20.50 25.70 18.88
N GLN A 236 20.80 24.55 18.27
CA GLN A 236 20.04 24.04 17.12
C GLN A 236 18.57 23.80 17.45
N ILE A 237 18.26 23.29 18.65
CA ILE A 237 16.87 23.18 19.11
C ILE A 237 16.20 24.55 19.20
N ARG A 238 16.86 25.56 19.78
CA ARG A 238 16.30 26.92 19.86
C ARG A 238 16.05 27.51 18.46
N ASP A 239 16.95 27.25 17.52
CA ASP A 239 16.80 27.66 16.12
C ASP A 239 15.60 26.97 15.44
N ILE A 240 15.45 25.65 15.58
CA ILE A 240 14.27 24.91 15.09
C ILE A 240 12.97 25.45 15.70
N VAL A 241 12.93 25.62 17.02
CA VAL A 241 11.75 26.13 17.74
C VAL A 241 11.39 27.56 17.29
N ALA A 242 12.39 28.44 17.14
CA ALA A 242 12.18 29.78 16.63
C ALA A 242 11.63 29.75 15.20
N TYR A 243 12.22 28.92 14.33
CA TYR A 243 11.81 28.76 12.94
C TYR A 243 10.37 28.25 12.79
N ALA A 244 9.97 27.28 13.63
CA ALA A 244 8.62 26.76 13.70
C ALA A 244 7.62 27.82 14.18
N ARG A 245 7.98 28.60 15.21
CA ARG A 245 7.13 29.67 15.75
C ARG A 245 6.81 30.74 14.70
N GLU A 246 7.79 31.09 13.86
CA GLU A 246 7.59 32.04 12.75
C GLU A 246 6.56 31.54 11.72
N ARG A 247 6.21 30.25 11.75
CA ARG A 247 5.22 29.58 10.89
C ARG A 247 3.93 29.19 11.60
N TYR A 248 3.75 29.60 12.84
CA TYR A 248 2.65 29.12 13.68
C TYR A 248 2.61 27.59 13.76
N ILE A 249 3.76 26.97 13.99
CA ILE A 249 3.88 25.56 14.40
C ILE A 249 4.41 25.51 15.84
N THR A 250 3.72 24.76 16.70
CA THR A 250 4.21 24.44 18.05
C THR A 250 5.03 23.15 17.99
N VAL A 251 6.25 23.20 18.51
CA VAL A 251 7.12 22.02 18.63
C VAL A 251 6.90 21.37 20.00
N ILE A 252 6.38 20.15 19.99
CA ILE A 252 6.15 19.32 21.17
C ILE A 252 7.33 18.35 21.27
N PRO A 253 8.22 18.48 22.27
CA PRO A 253 9.28 17.50 22.48
C PRO A 253 8.72 16.24 23.10
N GLU A 254 9.26 15.10 22.70
CA GLU A 254 9.07 13.81 23.36
C GLU A 254 10.36 13.34 24.01
N ILE A 255 10.26 12.97 25.29
CA ILE A 255 11.31 12.29 26.04
C ILE A 255 10.70 10.99 26.56
N GLU A 256 11.10 9.88 25.95
CA GLU A 256 10.50 8.57 26.15
C GLU A 256 10.77 8.04 27.56
N MET A 257 9.71 7.53 28.20
CA MET A 257 9.79 6.90 29.51
C MET A 257 8.54 6.06 29.84
N PRO A 258 8.65 5.02 30.68
CA PRO A 258 9.89 4.41 31.16
C PRO A 258 10.46 3.36 30.20
N GLY A 259 9.71 2.94 29.18
CA GLY A 259 10.17 2.03 28.14
C GLY A 259 11.13 2.72 27.17
N HIS A 260 11.58 1.98 26.15
CA HIS A 260 12.39 2.53 25.05
C HIS A 260 13.62 3.32 25.52
N SER A 261 14.24 2.89 26.63
CA SER A 261 15.28 3.64 27.35
C SER A 261 16.64 2.95 27.34
N ASP A 262 16.91 1.98 26.45
CA ASP A 262 18.18 1.24 26.43
C ASP A 262 19.40 2.15 26.15
N GLU A 263 19.21 3.26 25.44
CA GLU A 263 20.21 4.31 25.25
C GLU A 263 20.50 5.06 26.56
N VAL A 264 19.49 5.30 27.39
CA VAL A 264 19.68 5.89 28.73
C VAL A 264 20.40 4.90 29.64
N LEU A 265 19.99 3.63 29.61
CA LEU A 265 20.57 2.56 30.42
C LEU A 265 22.02 2.24 30.03
N HIS A 266 22.38 2.42 28.76
CA HIS A 266 23.76 2.31 28.32
C HIS A 266 24.64 3.46 28.88
N ALA A 267 24.12 4.70 28.86
CA ALA A 267 24.85 5.85 29.38
C ALA A 267 24.93 5.83 30.92
N TYR A 268 23.84 5.45 31.59
CA TYR A 268 23.71 5.42 33.05
C TYR A 268 23.17 4.06 33.54
N PRO A 269 24.02 3.01 33.57
CA PRO A 269 23.63 1.65 33.93
C PRO A 269 22.93 1.50 35.28
N GLU A 270 23.22 2.39 36.23
CA GLU A 270 22.62 2.40 37.56
C GLU A 270 21.12 2.73 37.56
N LEU A 271 20.58 3.23 36.46
CA LEU A 271 19.15 3.49 36.26
C LEU A 271 18.38 2.22 35.85
N SER A 272 19.05 1.12 35.51
CA SER A 272 18.39 -0.16 35.25
C SER A 272 18.03 -0.89 36.55
N CYS A 273 17.14 -1.89 36.47
CA CYS A 273 16.76 -2.68 37.63
C CYS A 273 17.91 -3.54 38.18
N THR A 274 18.81 -3.95 37.28
CA THR A 274 20.00 -4.75 37.61
C THR A 274 21.16 -3.87 38.07
N GLY A 275 21.16 -2.58 37.69
CA GLY A 275 22.28 -1.66 37.89
C GLY A 275 23.42 -1.84 36.87
N HIS A 276 23.22 -2.70 35.86
CA HIS A 276 24.21 -3.02 34.83
C HIS A 276 23.78 -2.58 33.42
N GLY A 277 22.71 -1.78 33.30
CA GLY A 277 22.25 -1.27 32.01
C GLY A 277 21.42 -2.27 31.18
N ASP A 278 21.02 -3.41 31.76
CA ASP A 278 20.19 -4.40 31.05
C ASP A 278 18.74 -3.95 30.86
N GLY A 279 18.15 -4.36 29.73
CA GLY A 279 16.73 -4.18 29.41
C GLY A 279 16.43 -2.90 28.63
N PHE A 280 15.13 -2.62 28.52
CA PHE A 280 14.61 -1.46 27.78
C PHE A 280 13.83 -0.48 28.68
N ASP A 281 13.64 -0.84 29.95
CA ASP A 281 12.81 -0.07 30.89
C ASP A 281 13.65 0.52 32.02
N LEU A 282 13.44 1.80 32.31
CA LEU A 282 13.98 2.45 33.51
C LEU A 282 13.48 1.76 34.80
N CYS A 283 14.35 1.69 35.81
CA CYS A 283 13.98 1.15 37.12
C CYS A 283 13.13 2.15 37.90
N VAL A 284 11.81 2.07 37.80
CA VAL A 284 10.89 2.98 38.49
C VAL A 284 11.06 2.98 40.01
N GLY A 285 11.38 1.82 40.61
CA GLY A 285 11.63 1.71 42.05
C GLY A 285 12.93 2.39 42.52
N ASN A 286 13.81 2.82 41.61
CA ASN A 286 15.04 3.52 41.95
C ASN A 286 14.75 5.03 42.06
N PRO A 287 14.93 5.66 43.24
CA PRO A 287 14.68 7.09 43.40
C PRO A 287 15.49 7.97 42.42
N LYS A 288 16.68 7.52 42.01
CA LYS A 288 17.52 8.23 41.03
C LYS A 288 16.86 8.38 39.67
N THR A 289 15.98 7.46 39.26
CA THR A 289 15.24 7.51 38.00
C THR A 289 14.38 8.77 37.94
N PHE A 290 13.63 9.07 39.00
CA PHE A 290 12.80 10.27 39.04
C PHE A 290 13.64 11.55 39.05
N THR A 291 14.77 11.55 39.78
CA THR A 291 15.71 12.69 39.77
C THR A 291 16.27 12.94 38.36
N PHE A 292 16.74 11.89 37.69
CA PHE A 292 17.23 11.96 36.31
C PHE A 292 16.17 12.54 35.36
N LEU A 293 14.97 11.95 35.33
CA LEU A 293 13.89 12.39 34.43
C LEU A 293 13.50 13.85 34.69
N THR A 294 13.33 14.24 35.96
CA THR A 294 12.95 15.63 36.28
C THR A 294 14.06 16.64 35.97
N ASP A 295 15.32 16.27 36.13
CA ASP A 295 16.45 17.10 35.72
C ASP A 295 16.49 17.30 34.19
N VAL A 296 16.33 16.22 33.41
CA VAL A 296 16.22 16.28 31.94
C VAL A 296 15.07 17.19 31.53
N LEU A 297 13.88 16.96 32.10
CA LEU A 297 12.68 17.74 31.81
C LEU A 297 12.84 19.23 32.16
N ARG A 298 13.62 19.60 33.19
CA ARG A 298 13.95 21.02 33.46
C ARG A 298 14.76 21.67 32.34
N GLU A 299 15.65 20.94 31.69
CA GLU A 299 16.37 21.45 30.52
C GLU A 299 15.45 21.52 29.30
N VAL A 300 14.69 20.46 29.03
CA VAL A 300 13.72 20.41 27.92
C VAL A 300 12.71 21.56 28.01
N MET A 301 12.06 21.77 29.16
CA MET A 301 11.09 22.86 29.36
C MET A 301 11.67 24.27 29.18
N ARG A 302 13.00 24.45 29.25
CA ARG A 302 13.67 25.72 28.95
C ARG A 302 13.90 25.93 27.46
N LEU A 303 13.99 24.85 26.69
CA LEU A 303 14.21 24.87 25.24
C LEU A 303 12.89 24.97 24.47
N PHE A 304 11.85 24.30 24.95
CA PHE A 304 10.56 24.21 24.28
C PHE A 304 9.51 25.06 25.01
N PRO A 305 8.99 26.13 24.38
CA PRO A 305 7.95 26.96 24.98
C PRO A 305 6.56 26.29 24.97
N SER A 306 6.40 25.16 24.27
CA SER A 306 5.15 24.40 24.20
C SER A 306 4.54 24.14 25.58
N LYS A 307 3.23 24.34 25.72
CA LYS A 307 2.48 23.92 26.91
C LYS A 307 2.60 22.41 27.12
N TYR A 308 2.69 21.67 26.03
CA TYR A 308 2.70 20.21 25.99
C TYR A 308 4.13 19.66 25.97
N ILE A 309 4.38 18.63 26.78
CA ILE A 309 5.57 17.79 26.75
C ILE A 309 5.09 16.34 26.61
N HIS A 310 5.54 15.63 25.58
CA HIS A 310 5.25 14.21 25.41
C HIS A 310 6.26 13.39 26.22
N VAL A 311 5.77 12.37 26.93
CA VAL A 311 6.60 11.53 27.81
C VAL A 311 6.64 10.07 27.38
N GLY A 312 6.19 9.77 26.15
CA GLY A 312 6.04 8.42 25.66
C GLY A 312 4.99 7.65 26.45
N GLY A 313 5.45 6.56 27.08
CA GLY A 313 4.64 5.69 27.93
C GLY A 313 4.17 4.41 27.24
N ASP A 314 4.58 4.18 26.01
CA ASP A 314 4.33 2.98 25.22
C ASP A 314 5.29 1.84 25.56
N GLU A 315 4.83 0.63 25.23
CA GLU A 315 5.57 -0.65 25.15
C GLU A 315 6.54 -0.99 26.31
N ALA A 316 6.38 -0.42 27.50
CA ALA A 316 7.17 -0.77 28.67
C ALA A 316 7.03 -2.28 28.97
N THR A 317 8.12 -3.03 28.87
CA THR A 317 8.09 -4.51 28.95
C THR A 317 7.85 -5.01 30.37
N MET A 318 8.24 -4.19 31.36
CA MET A 318 8.19 -4.45 32.80
C MET A 318 8.92 -5.73 33.23
N ARG A 319 9.75 -6.29 32.35
CA ARG A 319 10.36 -7.62 32.51
C ARG A 319 11.16 -7.75 33.80
N PHE A 320 11.91 -6.71 34.15
CA PHE A 320 12.78 -6.71 35.33
C PHE A 320 12.10 -6.21 36.61
N TRP A 321 10.99 -5.47 36.50
CA TRP A 321 10.33 -4.87 37.67
C TRP A 321 9.81 -5.92 38.65
N LYS A 322 9.34 -7.07 38.15
CA LYS A 322 8.85 -8.19 38.96
C LYS A 322 9.92 -8.84 39.84
N LYS A 323 11.20 -8.69 39.50
CA LYS A 323 12.34 -9.30 40.20
C LYS A 323 13.22 -8.28 40.92
N CYS A 324 13.07 -6.99 40.61
CA CYS A 324 13.86 -5.93 41.20
C CYS A 324 13.41 -5.64 42.64
N PRO A 325 14.29 -5.77 43.66
CA PRO A 325 13.91 -5.49 45.05
C PRO A 325 13.39 -4.07 45.27
N LYS A 326 13.92 -3.09 44.51
CA LYS A 326 13.47 -1.69 44.56
C LYS A 326 12.03 -1.53 44.03
N CYS A 327 11.73 -2.13 42.87
CA CYS A 327 10.38 -2.09 42.30
C CYS A 327 9.37 -2.89 43.14
N ILE A 328 9.78 -4.05 43.68
CA ILE A 328 8.95 -4.83 44.62
C ILE A 328 8.67 -4.04 45.90
N GLY A 329 9.67 -3.31 46.42
CA GLY A 329 9.50 -2.41 47.56
C GLY A 329 8.46 -1.33 47.28
N LEU A 330 8.55 -0.66 46.13
CA LEU A 330 7.59 0.33 45.67
C LEU A 330 6.17 -0.26 45.53
N TYR A 331 6.07 -1.42 44.88
CA TYR A 331 4.81 -2.15 44.68
C TYR A 331 4.11 -2.44 46.01
N LYS A 332 4.85 -2.94 47.00
CA LYS A 332 4.33 -3.22 48.36
C LYS A 332 3.95 -1.94 49.11
N ALA A 333 4.81 -0.92 49.06
CA ALA A 333 4.61 0.34 49.79
C ALA A 333 3.36 1.11 49.33
N HIS A 334 2.95 0.94 48.07
CA HIS A 334 1.78 1.60 47.50
C HIS A 334 0.56 0.67 47.32
N HIS A 335 0.61 -0.54 47.90
CA HIS A 335 -0.47 -1.53 47.84
C HIS A 335 -0.94 -1.81 46.39
N MET A 336 0.01 -1.90 45.46
CA MET A 336 -0.27 -2.18 44.06
C MET A 336 -0.68 -3.64 43.88
N THR A 337 -1.50 -3.90 42.86
CA THR A 337 -1.97 -5.24 42.47
C THR A 337 -1.33 -5.72 41.17
N ASP A 338 -0.83 -4.81 40.33
CA ASP A 338 -0.20 -5.14 39.04
C ASP A 338 1.06 -4.28 38.80
N THR A 339 2.03 -4.81 38.07
CA THR A 339 3.20 -4.08 37.57
C THR A 339 2.84 -2.89 36.69
N ILE A 340 1.69 -2.90 35.99
CA ILE A 340 1.24 -1.73 35.22
C ILE A 340 1.03 -0.51 36.13
N GLN A 341 0.63 -0.73 37.40
CA GLN A 341 0.48 0.37 38.36
C GLN A 341 1.81 0.99 38.79
N ILE A 342 2.94 0.29 38.59
CA ILE A 342 4.28 0.86 38.78
C ILE A 342 4.54 1.92 37.69
N GLN A 343 4.18 1.64 36.44
CA GLN A 343 4.27 2.62 35.36
C GLN A 343 3.35 3.82 35.62
N SER A 344 2.06 3.57 35.91
CA SER A 344 1.13 4.68 36.21
C SER A 344 1.56 5.52 37.41
N TYR A 345 2.23 4.93 38.39
CA TYR A 345 2.83 5.67 39.50
C TYR A 345 3.92 6.65 39.00
N LEU A 346 4.84 6.21 38.13
CA LEU A 346 5.83 7.10 37.54
C LEU A 346 5.16 8.21 36.73
N MET A 347 4.24 7.84 35.83
CA MET A 347 3.55 8.80 34.96
C MET A 347 2.81 9.86 35.78
N THR A 348 2.11 9.48 36.84
CA THR A 348 1.41 10.41 37.74
C THR A 348 2.38 11.41 38.41
N ARG A 349 3.58 10.94 38.80
CA ARG A 349 4.60 11.79 39.40
C ARG A 349 5.23 12.74 38.40
N ILE A 350 5.48 12.28 37.17
CA ILE A 350 6.00 13.12 36.08
C ILE A 350 4.97 14.18 35.68
N ASP A 351 3.70 13.81 35.54
CA ASP A 351 2.63 14.77 35.29
C ASP A 351 2.52 15.83 36.39
N SER A 352 2.56 15.41 37.66
CA SER A 352 2.53 16.35 38.80
C SER A 352 3.70 17.33 38.73
N PHE A 353 4.89 16.84 38.35
CA PHE A 353 6.07 17.66 38.14
C PHE A 353 5.86 18.65 36.98
N LEU A 354 5.38 18.20 35.82
CA LEU A 354 5.10 19.05 34.65
C LEU A 354 4.04 20.11 34.97
N THR A 355 2.95 19.71 35.61
CA THR A 355 1.86 20.59 36.04
C THR A 355 2.36 21.69 36.98
N SER A 356 3.24 21.35 37.95
CA SER A 356 3.85 22.33 38.85
C SER A 356 4.75 23.36 38.13
N HIS A 357 5.17 23.07 36.89
CA HIS A 357 5.93 23.98 36.02
C HIS A 357 5.06 24.58 34.89
N GLY A 358 3.73 24.51 35.02
CA GLY A 358 2.79 25.08 34.05
C GLY A 358 2.75 24.34 32.70
N ARG A 359 3.17 23.07 32.67
CA ARG A 359 3.11 22.21 31.48
C ARG A 359 2.00 21.16 31.62
N THR A 360 1.61 20.61 30.49
CA THR A 360 0.63 19.52 30.38
C THR A 360 1.30 18.30 29.76
N MET A 361 1.10 17.14 30.38
CA MET A 361 1.66 15.87 29.91
C MET A 361 0.86 15.34 28.72
N LEU A 362 1.56 14.94 27.67
CA LEU A 362 1.05 14.05 26.62
C LEU A 362 1.71 12.68 26.77
N GLY A 363 0.98 11.62 26.46
CA GLY A 363 1.55 10.29 26.34
C GLY A 363 0.71 9.37 25.46
N TRP A 364 1.32 8.27 25.03
CA TRP A 364 0.66 7.20 24.28
C TRP A 364 -0.43 6.54 25.13
N ASP A 365 -1.39 5.88 24.47
CA ASP A 365 -2.61 5.43 25.14
C ASP A 365 -2.42 4.37 26.24
N GLU A 366 -1.26 3.73 26.31
CA GLU A 366 -0.80 2.87 27.40
C GLU A 366 -0.83 3.55 28.77
N ILE A 367 -0.66 4.88 28.84
CA ILE A 367 -0.71 5.57 30.15
C ILE A 367 -2.10 5.44 30.81
N LEU A 368 -3.13 5.02 30.07
CA LEU A 368 -4.48 4.70 30.56
C LEU A 368 -4.60 3.33 31.26
N ASP A 369 -3.61 2.44 31.14
CA ASP A 369 -3.79 1.02 31.47
C ASP A 369 -3.68 0.73 32.99
N GLY A 370 -2.96 1.55 33.77
CA GLY A 370 -2.77 1.30 35.21
C GLY A 370 -3.79 1.96 36.15
N ASN A 371 -4.99 2.27 35.65
CA ASN A 371 -6.15 2.80 36.39
C ASN A 371 -5.95 4.17 37.08
N ARG A 372 -4.78 4.80 36.95
CA ARG A 372 -4.49 6.15 37.44
C ARG A 372 -3.91 6.98 36.31
N VAL A 373 -4.71 7.93 35.86
CA VAL A 373 -4.33 8.93 34.85
C VAL A 373 -4.51 10.28 35.51
N SER A 374 -3.52 11.14 35.40
CA SER A 374 -3.61 12.48 35.95
C SER A 374 -4.73 13.27 35.25
N PRO A 375 -5.57 14.03 35.97
CA PRO A 375 -6.71 14.76 35.40
C PRO A 375 -6.37 15.65 34.20
N GLY A 376 -5.16 16.21 34.16
CA GLY A 376 -4.70 17.11 33.09
C GLY A 376 -4.04 16.41 31.89
N ALA A 377 -3.80 15.10 31.92
CA ALA A 377 -3.07 14.41 30.87
C ALA A 377 -3.88 14.34 29.56
N THR A 378 -3.18 14.52 28.44
CA THR A 378 -3.71 14.34 27.08
C THR A 378 -3.20 13.04 26.49
N ILE A 379 -4.07 12.29 25.83
CA ILE A 379 -3.77 10.95 25.33
C ILE A 379 -3.59 10.95 23.81
N VAL A 380 -2.52 10.33 23.32
CA VAL A 380 -2.33 10.08 21.88
C VAL A 380 -2.71 8.62 21.60
N SER A 381 -3.85 8.42 20.92
CA SER A 381 -4.42 7.09 20.66
C SER A 381 -3.83 6.48 19.39
N TRP A 382 -2.94 5.49 19.55
CA TRP A 382 -2.22 4.87 18.44
C TRP A 382 -2.59 3.40 18.21
N ARG A 383 -3.00 2.66 19.25
CA ARG A 383 -3.43 1.25 19.17
C ARG A 383 -4.88 1.10 18.66
N GLY A 384 -5.25 1.93 17.69
CA GLY A 384 -6.63 2.14 17.23
C GLY A 384 -7.31 3.31 17.94
N GLU A 385 -8.64 3.33 17.91
CA GLU A 385 -9.45 4.44 18.49
C GLU A 385 -9.84 4.22 19.96
N LYS A 386 -9.66 3.00 20.48
CA LYS A 386 -10.16 2.61 21.82
C LYS A 386 -9.58 3.48 22.93
N GLY A 387 -8.28 3.77 22.87
CA GLY A 387 -7.60 4.64 23.83
C GLY A 387 -8.22 6.04 23.88
N GLY A 388 -8.37 6.67 22.71
CA GLY A 388 -8.96 8.00 22.58
C GLY A 388 -10.43 8.06 22.98
N ILE A 389 -11.21 7.01 22.69
CA ILE A 389 -12.60 6.91 23.15
C ILE A 389 -12.66 6.83 24.69
N LYS A 390 -11.85 5.96 25.29
CA LYS A 390 -11.78 5.80 26.76
C LYS A 390 -11.33 7.10 27.43
N ALA A 391 -10.30 7.76 26.89
CA ALA A 391 -9.81 9.05 27.37
C ALA A 391 -10.94 10.11 27.38
N ALA A 392 -11.63 10.28 26.25
CA ALA A 392 -12.71 11.25 26.12
C ALA A 392 -13.89 10.96 27.05
N GLN A 393 -14.25 9.69 27.26
CA GLN A 393 -15.29 9.28 28.20
C GLN A 393 -14.92 9.57 29.67
N MET A 394 -13.62 9.56 29.96
CA MET A 394 -13.06 9.92 31.28
C MET A 394 -12.83 11.43 31.42
N GLY A 395 -13.13 12.24 30.40
CA GLY A 395 -12.92 13.70 30.42
C GLY A 395 -11.48 14.14 30.16
N HIS A 396 -10.65 13.25 29.59
CA HIS A 396 -9.30 13.59 29.13
C HIS A 396 -9.32 13.94 27.65
N HIS A 397 -8.52 14.93 27.28
CA HIS A 397 -8.27 15.27 25.89
C HIS A 397 -7.56 14.13 25.16
N ALA A 398 -7.90 13.93 23.89
CA ALA A 398 -7.35 12.88 23.05
C ALA A 398 -6.98 13.39 21.65
N ILE A 399 -5.82 12.96 21.17
CA ILE A 399 -5.34 13.14 19.80
C ILE A 399 -5.42 11.78 19.12
N MET A 400 -6.08 11.71 17.97
CA MET A 400 -6.23 10.48 17.21
C MET A 400 -5.04 10.27 16.28
N SER A 401 -4.33 9.16 16.46
CA SER A 401 -3.22 8.73 15.60
C SER A 401 -3.20 7.21 15.37
N PRO A 402 -4.35 6.56 15.05
CA PRO A 402 -4.40 5.11 14.98
C PRO A 402 -3.48 4.57 13.88
N SER A 403 -2.67 3.57 14.20
CA SER A 403 -1.58 3.08 13.33
C SER A 403 -2.02 2.74 11.91
N LYS A 404 -3.12 2.00 11.77
CA LYS A 404 -3.70 1.61 10.47
C LYS A 404 -4.21 2.75 9.58
N LYS A 405 -4.20 4.00 10.08
CA LYS A 405 -4.70 5.19 9.37
C LYS A 405 -3.72 6.36 9.38
N CYS A 406 -2.81 6.41 10.35
CA CYS A 406 -1.98 7.58 10.59
C CYS A 406 -0.48 7.28 10.64
N TYR A 407 -0.04 6.02 10.55
CA TYR A 407 1.39 5.69 10.47
C TYR A 407 1.85 5.75 9.01
N LEU A 408 2.81 6.64 8.78
CA LEU A 408 3.35 7.00 7.48
C LEU A 408 4.59 6.16 7.13
N ASP A 409 5.14 5.45 8.10
CA ASP A 409 6.22 4.46 7.99
C ASP A 409 5.76 3.14 7.36
N MET A 410 4.44 2.88 7.31
CA MET A 410 3.88 1.70 6.64
C MET A 410 3.86 1.84 5.12
N TYR A 411 3.82 0.69 4.41
CA TYR A 411 3.71 0.67 2.96
C TYR A 411 2.49 1.47 2.44
N GLN A 412 2.69 2.24 1.37
CA GLN A 412 1.66 3.06 0.72
C GLN A 412 1.21 2.54 -0.66
N ALA A 413 1.88 1.50 -1.13
CA ALA A 413 1.57 0.68 -2.30
C ALA A 413 2.10 -0.74 -2.01
N ASP A 414 1.99 -1.65 -2.97
CA ASP A 414 2.38 -3.06 -2.78
C ASP A 414 3.82 -3.24 -2.28
N PRO A 415 4.02 -3.81 -1.08
CA PRO A 415 5.34 -4.06 -0.48
C PRO A 415 6.39 -4.66 -1.41
N GLN A 416 5.96 -5.44 -2.38
CA GLN A 416 6.82 -6.20 -3.31
C GLN A 416 7.52 -5.29 -4.32
N THR A 417 6.93 -4.12 -4.59
CA THR A 417 7.44 -3.15 -5.57
C THR A 417 7.98 -1.89 -4.91
N GLN A 418 7.75 -1.74 -3.60
CA GLN A 418 8.15 -0.56 -2.85
C GLN A 418 9.47 -0.81 -2.10
N PRO A 419 10.24 0.25 -1.81
CA PRO A 419 11.38 0.13 -0.90
C PRO A 419 10.94 -0.42 0.47
N LEU A 420 11.86 -1.09 1.16
CA LEU A 420 11.63 -1.69 2.47
C LEU A 420 11.02 -0.70 3.46
N ALA A 421 9.93 -1.11 4.10
CA ALA A 421 9.23 -0.37 5.15
C ALA A 421 8.96 -1.32 6.33
N ILE A 422 8.51 -0.80 7.47
CA ILE A 422 8.24 -1.57 8.71
C ILE A 422 7.23 -2.71 8.53
N GLY A 423 6.43 -2.67 7.46
CA GLY A 423 5.27 -3.53 7.25
C GLY A 423 3.97 -2.71 7.17
N GLY A 424 2.83 -3.39 7.34
CA GLY A 424 1.51 -2.75 7.28
C GLY A 424 1.14 -2.19 5.90
N TYR A 425 -0.04 -1.60 5.80
CA TYR A 425 -0.53 -1.01 4.56
C TYR A 425 -1.46 0.18 4.84
N THR A 426 -0.94 1.39 4.63
CA THR A 426 -1.63 2.66 4.87
C THR A 426 -1.60 3.52 3.60
N PRO A 427 -2.38 3.15 2.55
CA PRO A 427 -2.46 3.92 1.30
C PRO A 427 -3.20 5.25 1.50
N LEU A 428 -3.05 6.17 0.53
CA LEU A 428 -3.60 7.54 0.60
C LEU A 428 -5.13 7.58 0.84
N ASP A 429 -5.88 6.71 0.18
CA ASP A 429 -7.33 6.59 0.33
C ASP A 429 -7.73 6.16 1.74
N SER A 430 -7.00 5.23 2.36
CA SER A 430 -7.21 4.80 3.74
C SER A 430 -7.02 5.96 4.72
N VAL A 431 -5.99 6.79 4.54
CA VAL A 431 -5.75 7.99 5.36
C VAL A 431 -6.85 9.02 5.16
N TYR A 432 -7.23 9.29 3.91
CA TYR A 432 -8.27 10.27 3.58
C TYR A 432 -9.66 9.85 4.09
N ALA A 433 -9.98 8.55 4.06
CA ALA A 433 -11.27 8.05 4.54
C ALA A 433 -11.45 8.18 6.06
N TYR A 434 -10.38 8.40 6.82
CA TYR A 434 -10.44 8.47 8.27
C TYR A 434 -11.14 9.76 8.76
N ASP A 435 -12.17 9.61 9.59
CA ASP A 435 -12.72 10.72 10.39
C ASP A 435 -12.20 10.60 11.82
N PRO A 436 -11.43 11.59 12.31
CA PRO A 436 -10.90 11.56 13.67
C PRO A 436 -11.97 11.58 14.76
N MET A 437 -13.24 11.87 14.44
CA MET A 437 -14.34 11.81 15.41
C MET A 437 -14.95 10.41 15.45
N PRO A 438 -14.72 9.59 16.50
CA PRO A 438 -15.31 8.27 16.60
C PRO A 438 -16.84 8.35 16.63
N ALA A 439 -17.50 7.44 15.92
CA ALA A 439 -18.96 7.47 15.78
C ALA A 439 -19.69 7.42 17.13
N VAL A 440 -19.15 6.67 18.10
CA VAL A 440 -19.72 6.51 19.46
C VAL A 440 -19.69 7.80 20.28
N LEU A 441 -18.81 8.75 19.97
CA LEU A 441 -18.71 10.01 20.70
C LEU A 441 -19.59 11.12 20.11
N ARG A 442 -20.08 10.96 18.87
CA ARG A 442 -20.86 11.99 18.17
C ARG A 442 -22.14 12.32 18.93
N GLY A 443 -22.37 13.60 19.19
CA GLY A 443 -23.54 14.08 19.94
C GLY A 443 -23.45 13.87 21.46
N THR A 444 -22.34 13.34 21.96
CA THR A 444 -22.05 13.23 23.40
C THR A 444 -21.12 14.35 23.86
N ALA A 445 -21.06 14.60 25.17
CA ALA A 445 -20.07 15.52 25.75
C ALA A 445 -18.61 15.10 25.43
N GLY A 446 -18.37 13.80 25.22
CA GLY A 446 -17.07 13.25 24.83
C GLY A 446 -16.51 13.82 23.53
N SER A 447 -17.35 14.31 22.61
CA SER A 447 -16.90 14.93 21.35
C SER A 447 -15.98 16.14 21.58
N ALA A 448 -16.17 16.89 22.67
CA ALA A 448 -15.37 18.08 22.96
C ALA A 448 -13.92 17.77 23.38
N PHE A 449 -13.64 16.51 23.72
CA PHE A 449 -12.31 16.06 24.16
C PHE A 449 -11.47 15.47 23.01
N ILE A 450 -11.98 15.45 21.77
CA ILE A 450 -11.19 15.04 20.61
C ILE A 450 -10.53 16.27 19.99
N ASP A 451 -9.25 16.46 20.26
CA ASP A 451 -8.51 17.66 19.89
C ASP A 451 -8.10 17.68 18.41
N GLY A 452 -7.94 16.50 17.81
CA GLY A 452 -7.64 16.37 16.38
C GLY A 452 -6.91 15.10 15.97
N ILE A 453 -6.07 15.24 14.94
CA ILE A 453 -5.40 14.14 14.23
C ILE A 453 -3.90 14.40 14.12
N GLN A 454 -3.12 13.33 14.16
CA GLN A 454 -1.68 13.36 13.94
C GLN A 454 -1.23 12.20 13.06
N GLY A 455 -0.41 12.49 12.04
CA GLY A 455 0.33 11.47 11.30
C GLY A 455 1.71 11.26 11.91
N ASN A 456 2.17 10.01 12.02
CA ASN A 456 3.47 9.67 12.61
C ASN A 456 4.38 9.03 11.55
N LEU A 457 5.62 9.46 11.46
CA LEU A 457 6.66 8.79 10.69
C LEU A 457 7.72 8.24 11.66
N TRP A 458 7.60 6.95 11.96
CA TRP A 458 8.69 6.15 12.55
C TRP A 458 9.77 5.87 11.52
N THR A 459 11.02 5.69 11.94
CA THR A 459 12.15 5.73 11.00
C THR A 459 13.11 4.55 11.09
N GLU A 460 12.66 3.38 11.54
CA GLU A 460 13.46 2.14 11.54
C GLU A 460 14.03 1.84 10.15
N TYR A 461 13.18 1.82 9.12
CA TYR A 461 13.56 1.52 7.73
C TYR A 461 13.61 2.75 6.83
N VAL A 462 13.47 3.95 7.40
CA VAL A 462 13.44 5.21 6.66
C VAL A 462 14.77 5.92 6.80
N GLY A 463 15.77 5.47 6.03
CA GLY A 463 17.16 5.84 6.27
C GLY A 463 17.68 7.13 5.63
N THR A 464 16.90 7.77 4.76
CA THR A 464 17.33 8.96 4.00
C THR A 464 16.27 10.04 3.95
N GLU A 465 16.68 11.30 3.80
CA GLU A 465 15.77 12.46 3.76
C GLU A 465 14.76 12.36 2.60
N SER A 466 15.20 11.90 1.42
CA SER A 466 14.30 11.70 0.27
C SER A 466 13.29 10.59 0.51
N TYR A 467 13.69 9.50 1.19
CA TYR A 467 12.77 8.42 1.51
C TYR A 467 11.79 8.81 2.63
N ALA A 468 12.22 9.63 3.60
CA ALA A 468 11.32 10.21 4.60
C ALA A 468 10.24 11.09 3.94
N GLU A 469 10.61 11.92 2.97
CA GLU A 469 9.63 12.70 2.19
C GLU A 469 8.71 11.82 1.36
N TYR A 470 9.26 10.79 0.71
CA TYR A 470 8.50 9.81 -0.05
C TYR A 470 7.44 9.11 0.80
N MET A 471 7.79 8.70 2.03
CA MET A 471 6.87 8.06 2.96
C MET A 471 5.85 9.05 3.55
N THR A 472 6.25 10.30 3.76
CA THR A 472 5.39 11.37 4.30
C THR A 472 4.35 11.85 3.29
N TYR A 473 4.76 12.13 2.05
CA TYR A 473 3.94 12.77 1.04
C TYR A 473 3.52 11.80 -0.07
N PRO A 474 2.22 11.75 -0.43
CA PRO A 474 1.20 12.76 -0.11
C PRO A 474 0.30 12.45 1.10
N ARG A 475 0.55 11.40 1.88
CA ARG A 475 -0.36 11.00 2.99
C ARG A 475 -0.52 12.08 4.06
N LEU A 476 0.52 12.87 4.34
CA LEU A 476 0.41 14.02 5.25
C LEU A 476 -0.54 15.12 4.73
N MET A 477 -0.75 15.22 3.41
CA MET A 477 -1.78 16.09 2.83
C MET A 477 -3.19 15.63 3.23
N ALA A 478 -3.42 14.31 3.31
CA ALA A 478 -4.69 13.76 3.76
C ALA A 478 -4.91 14.04 5.26
N ILE A 479 -3.87 13.91 6.09
CA ILE A 479 -3.93 14.31 7.51
C ILE A 479 -4.32 15.79 7.64
N ALA A 480 -3.69 16.68 6.86
CA ALA A 480 -4.03 18.10 6.85
C ALA A 480 -5.49 18.35 6.43
N GLU A 481 -5.95 17.67 5.39
CA GLU A 481 -7.30 17.77 4.83
C GLU A 481 -8.38 17.32 5.83
N ARG A 482 -8.13 16.21 6.53
CA ARG A 482 -9.03 15.65 7.54
C ARG A 482 -8.99 16.43 8.86
N GLY A 483 -7.82 16.94 9.24
CA GLY A 483 -7.65 17.88 10.34
C GLY A 483 -8.38 19.21 10.13
N TRP A 484 -8.42 19.68 8.87
CA TRP A 484 -9.17 20.87 8.50
C TRP A 484 -10.69 20.64 8.44
N GLY A 485 -11.13 19.40 8.18
CA GLY A 485 -12.53 18.99 8.21
C GLY A 485 -13.21 18.93 6.84
N THR A 486 -12.45 18.85 5.76
CA THR A 486 -12.96 18.77 4.38
C THR A 486 -13.73 17.46 4.14
N THR A 487 -14.87 17.53 3.45
CA THR A 487 -15.79 16.39 3.21
C THR A 487 -16.01 16.03 1.74
N THR A 488 -15.07 16.35 0.84
CA THR A 488 -15.21 15.98 -0.59
C THR A 488 -15.02 14.48 -0.86
N SER A 489 -15.34 14.02 -2.08
CA SER A 489 -14.99 12.65 -2.49
C SER A 489 -13.48 12.45 -2.54
N TYR A 490 -13.04 11.19 -2.34
CA TYR A 490 -11.63 10.83 -2.48
C TYR A 490 -11.09 11.17 -3.87
N GLU A 491 -11.86 10.93 -4.93
CA GLU A 491 -11.42 11.23 -6.30
C GLU A 491 -11.14 12.73 -6.50
N HIS A 492 -12.01 13.60 -5.97
CA HIS A 492 -11.77 15.04 -6.04
C HIS A 492 -10.51 15.44 -5.26
N PHE A 493 -10.28 14.85 -4.08
CA PHE A 493 -9.05 15.04 -3.30
C PHE A 493 -7.80 14.55 -4.05
N ARG A 494 -7.85 13.33 -4.59
CA ARG A 494 -6.76 12.71 -5.35
C ARG A 494 -6.35 13.58 -6.54
N GLN A 495 -7.29 14.16 -7.28
CA GLN A 495 -6.99 15.08 -8.38
C GLN A 495 -6.22 16.32 -7.91
N ARG A 496 -6.59 16.90 -6.75
CA ARG A 496 -5.83 18.02 -6.16
C ARG A 496 -4.44 17.58 -5.70
N VAL A 497 -4.32 16.37 -5.14
CA VAL A 497 -3.05 15.79 -4.69
C VAL A 497 -2.09 15.60 -5.87
N VAL A 498 -2.55 15.07 -7.02
CA VAL A 498 -1.70 14.89 -8.20
C VAL A 498 -1.06 16.22 -8.61
N THR A 499 -1.85 17.28 -8.77
CA THR A 499 -1.31 18.59 -9.14
C THR A 499 -0.47 19.22 -8.03
N MET A 500 -0.81 18.98 -6.76
CA MET A 500 -0.02 19.48 -5.63
C MET A 500 1.34 18.78 -5.53
N ALA A 501 1.41 17.47 -5.82
CA ALA A 501 2.64 16.71 -5.84
C ALA A 501 3.63 17.26 -6.87
N GLU A 502 3.15 17.68 -8.06
CA GLU A 502 3.99 18.36 -9.05
C GLU A 502 4.56 19.69 -8.52
N LYS A 503 3.72 20.51 -7.87
CA LYS A 503 4.16 21.76 -7.24
C LYS A 503 5.21 21.51 -6.14
N MET A 504 5.06 20.44 -5.37
CA MET A 504 6.02 20.05 -4.33
C MET A 504 7.33 19.55 -4.92
N ARG A 505 7.30 18.70 -5.95
CA ARG A 505 8.52 18.24 -6.65
C ARG A 505 9.29 19.41 -7.24
N ALA A 506 8.61 20.40 -7.82
CA ALA A 506 9.24 21.64 -8.31
C ALA A 506 9.90 22.48 -7.19
N LYS A 507 9.49 22.29 -5.93
CA LYS A 507 10.11 22.89 -4.73
C LYS A 507 11.16 21.99 -4.07
N GLY A 508 11.52 20.87 -4.71
CA GLY A 508 12.58 19.96 -4.25
C GLY A 508 12.14 18.91 -3.22
N TYR A 509 10.84 18.62 -3.09
CA TYR A 509 10.36 17.50 -2.26
C TYR A 509 10.27 16.20 -3.05
N THR A 510 10.63 15.08 -2.44
CA THR A 510 10.34 13.74 -2.98
C THR A 510 8.92 13.32 -2.59
N VAL A 511 8.03 13.15 -3.56
CA VAL A 511 6.61 12.83 -3.31
C VAL A 511 6.22 11.55 -4.04
N PHE A 512 5.64 10.58 -3.32
CA PHE A 512 5.12 9.34 -3.88
C PHE A 512 4.12 9.63 -5.01
N ASP A 513 4.22 8.88 -6.12
CA ASP A 513 3.34 9.06 -7.27
C ASP A 513 2.04 8.27 -7.12
N VAL A 514 0.95 8.96 -6.77
CA VAL A 514 -0.37 8.34 -6.63
C VAL A 514 -0.97 7.88 -7.96
N ASN A 515 -0.33 8.13 -9.10
CA ASN A 515 -0.76 7.59 -10.39
C ASN A 515 -0.15 6.21 -10.70
N THR A 516 0.93 5.82 -10.02
CA THR A 516 1.48 4.46 -10.19
C THR A 516 0.64 3.40 -9.47
N ALA A 517 -0.15 3.80 -8.47
CA ALA A 517 -1.03 2.92 -7.68
C ALA A 517 -2.40 2.58 -8.33
N HIS A 518 -2.71 3.09 -9.53
CA HIS A 518 -4.06 2.95 -10.14
C HIS A 518 -4.06 2.59 -11.64
N LYS A 519 -3.00 1.98 -12.18
CA LYS A 519 -3.07 1.46 -13.56
C LYS A 519 -3.53 0.00 -13.53
N PRO A 520 -4.55 -0.37 -14.32
CA PRO A 520 -4.91 -1.77 -14.51
C PRO A 520 -3.67 -2.56 -14.93
N PHE A 521 -3.40 -3.66 -14.23
CA PHE A 521 -2.29 -4.53 -14.57
C PHE A 521 -2.75 -5.50 -15.65
N ASN A 522 -2.14 -5.37 -16.84
CA ASN A 522 -2.41 -6.25 -17.97
C ASN A 522 -1.28 -7.25 -18.09
N PHE A 523 -1.63 -8.53 -18.17
CA PHE A 523 -0.66 -9.61 -18.31
C PHE A 523 -1.24 -10.75 -19.14
N THR A 524 -0.38 -11.68 -19.54
CA THR A 524 -0.70 -12.80 -20.44
C THR A 524 -0.34 -14.15 -19.85
N VAL A 525 -1.16 -15.16 -20.10
CA VAL A 525 -0.92 -16.55 -19.70
C VAL A 525 -1.00 -17.44 -20.93
N LEU A 526 0.03 -18.24 -21.16
CA LEU A 526 0.04 -19.27 -22.18
C LEU A 526 -0.11 -20.65 -21.52
N GLN A 527 -1.20 -21.36 -21.80
CA GLN A 527 -1.28 -22.80 -21.57
C GLN A 527 -0.84 -23.56 -22.81
N TRP A 528 0.06 -24.53 -22.65
CA TRP A 528 0.55 -25.35 -23.75
C TRP A 528 0.98 -26.77 -23.35
N ASN A 529 0.28 -27.81 -23.80
CA ASN A 529 0.82 -29.18 -23.81
C ASN A 529 1.89 -29.29 -24.92
N ILE A 530 3.11 -29.67 -24.54
CA ILE A 530 4.28 -29.66 -25.42
C ILE A 530 4.69 -31.04 -25.94
N TRP A 531 3.86 -32.07 -25.77
CA TRP A 531 4.06 -33.43 -26.26
C TRP A 531 5.46 -33.99 -25.95
N GLN A 532 5.62 -34.44 -24.72
CA GLN A 532 6.87 -34.97 -24.18
C GLN A 532 8.06 -34.05 -24.45
N GLU A 533 7.99 -32.81 -23.96
CA GLU A 533 9.07 -31.82 -24.09
C GLU A 533 9.43 -31.40 -25.52
N GLY A 534 8.54 -31.65 -26.49
CA GLY A 534 8.76 -31.44 -27.91
C GLY A 534 9.68 -32.48 -28.55
N THR A 535 9.97 -33.60 -27.88
CA THR A 535 10.91 -34.63 -28.37
C THR A 535 10.35 -35.46 -29.52
N MET A 536 9.02 -35.46 -29.68
CA MET A 536 8.33 -36.17 -30.75
C MET A 536 8.48 -35.49 -32.12
N ILE A 537 8.93 -34.24 -32.14
CA ILE A 537 9.19 -33.47 -33.36
C ILE A 537 10.66 -33.09 -33.42
N LYS A 538 11.27 -33.29 -34.59
CA LYS A 538 12.65 -32.84 -34.83
C LYS A 538 12.74 -31.32 -34.62
N ASP A 539 13.73 -30.89 -33.84
CA ASP A 539 13.97 -29.49 -33.44
C ASP A 539 12.82 -28.88 -32.58
N GLY A 540 11.98 -29.72 -31.97
CA GLY A 540 10.82 -29.29 -31.19
C GLY A 540 11.15 -28.47 -29.94
N PHE A 541 12.24 -28.79 -29.23
CA PHE A 541 12.70 -27.96 -28.10
C PHE A 541 13.01 -26.52 -28.52
N ASP A 542 13.78 -26.35 -29.60
CA ASP A 542 14.14 -25.02 -30.10
C ASP A 542 12.90 -24.26 -30.60
N ALA A 543 11.94 -24.96 -31.21
CA ALA A 543 10.65 -24.38 -31.59
C ALA A 543 9.86 -23.86 -30.37
N ILE A 544 9.84 -24.60 -29.25
CA ILE A 544 9.26 -24.12 -27.98
C ILE A 544 9.96 -22.84 -27.52
N VAL A 545 11.30 -22.82 -27.52
CA VAL A 545 12.08 -21.64 -27.13
C VAL A 545 11.74 -20.43 -28.02
N ASP A 546 11.76 -20.60 -29.34
CA ASP A 546 11.55 -19.52 -30.29
C ASP A 546 10.12 -18.94 -30.20
N GLU A 547 9.11 -19.77 -29.95
CA GLU A 547 7.74 -19.31 -29.71
C GLU A 547 7.60 -18.52 -28.41
N LEU A 548 8.23 -18.97 -27.32
CA LEU A 548 8.24 -18.21 -26.06
C LEU A 548 9.01 -16.90 -26.18
N VAL A 549 10.10 -16.85 -26.96
CA VAL A 549 10.82 -15.60 -27.27
C VAL A 549 9.96 -14.65 -28.11
N ARG A 550 9.15 -15.17 -29.02
CA ARG A 550 8.25 -14.39 -29.87
C ARG A 550 7.06 -13.83 -29.10
N LEU A 551 6.37 -14.69 -28.35
CA LEU A 551 5.12 -14.35 -27.66
C LEU A 551 5.34 -13.61 -26.34
N LYS A 552 6.44 -13.93 -25.64
CA LYS A 552 6.82 -13.37 -24.32
C LYS A 552 5.67 -13.33 -23.30
N PRO A 553 4.88 -14.40 -23.15
CA PRO A 553 3.78 -14.42 -22.19
C PRO A 553 4.28 -14.17 -20.76
N ASP A 554 3.51 -13.47 -19.94
CA ASP A 554 3.92 -13.18 -18.56
C ASP A 554 4.04 -14.46 -17.71
N PHE A 555 3.17 -15.43 -17.98
CA PHE A 555 3.18 -16.76 -17.37
C PHE A 555 3.01 -17.85 -18.43
N VAL A 556 3.62 -19.00 -18.21
CA VAL A 556 3.48 -20.19 -19.05
C VAL A 556 3.12 -21.37 -18.17
N THR A 557 2.07 -22.11 -18.53
CA THR A 557 1.75 -23.44 -17.98
C THR A 557 2.01 -24.47 -19.07
N LEU A 558 2.64 -25.58 -18.68
CA LEU A 558 3.10 -26.64 -19.57
C LEU A 558 2.62 -27.99 -19.06
N SER A 559 2.21 -28.85 -19.99
CA SER A 559 1.91 -30.26 -19.74
C SER A 559 2.94 -31.16 -20.45
N GLU A 560 3.11 -32.38 -19.95
CA GLU A 560 4.08 -33.37 -20.42
C GLU A 560 5.57 -32.99 -20.29
N VAL A 561 5.92 -32.42 -19.14
CA VAL A 561 7.33 -32.20 -18.75
C VAL A 561 7.90 -33.49 -18.15
N ARG A 562 8.63 -34.29 -18.92
CA ARG A 562 9.06 -35.65 -18.53
C ARG A 562 10.41 -35.73 -17.81
N ASN A 563 11.19 -34.66 -17.83
CA ASN A 563 12.58 -34.58 -17.39
C ASN A 563 13.45 -35.67 -18.01
N TYR A 564 13.30 -35.91 -19.32
CA TYR A 564 13.99 -37.00 -20.01
C TYR A 564 15.51 -36.94 -19.85
N HIS A 565 16.13 -38.12 -19.83
CA HIS A 565 17.57 -38.30 -19.60
C HIS A 565 18.08 -37.69 -18.28
N ASP A 566 17.24 -37.74 -17.24
CA ASP A 566 17.51 -37.16 -15.92
C ASP A 566 17.88 -35.66 -15.98
N THR A 567 17.26 -34.93 -16.93
CA THR A 567 17.49 -33.50 -17.10
C THR A 567 16.37 -32.67 -16.49
N ASN A 568 16.68 -31.48 -15.96
CA ASN A 568 15.68 -30.52 -15.53
C ASN A 568 15.22 -29.69 -16.74
N PHE A 569 14.06 -30.02 -17.32
CA PHE A 569 13.56 -29.37 -18.53
C PHE A 569 13.29 -27.88 -18.32
N THR A 570 12.61 -27.50 -17.24
CA THR A 570 12.29 -26.08 -16.99
C THR A 570 13.55 -25.24 -16.81
N ALA A 571 14.59 -25.77 -16.15
CA ALA A 571 15.89 -25.12 -16.05
C ALA A 571 16.59 -24.97 -17.41
N ARG A 572 16.56 -26.01 -18.26
CA ARG A 572 17.11 -25.94 -19.62
C ARG A 572 16.38 -24.89 -20.46
N LEU A 573 15.06 -24.85 -20.37
CA LEU A 573 14.21 -23.90 -21.07
C LEU A 573 14.53 -22.46 -20.64
N VAL A 574 14.58 -22.19 -19.33
CA VAL A 574 14.96 -20.87 -18.78
C VAL A 574 16.35 -20.45 -19.25
N GLN A 575 17.34 -21.35 -19.23
CA GLN A 575 18.69 -21.03 -19.73
C GLN A 575 18.69 -20.71 -21.22
N ALA A 576 17.93 -21.45 -22.04
CA ALA A 576 17.84 -21.19 -23.48
C ALA A 576 17.17 -19.83 -23.77
N LEU A 577 16.08 -19.52 -23.06
CA LEU A 577 15.40 -18.22 -23.13
C LEU A 577 16.33 -17.08 -22.72
N GLN A 578 17.11 -17.26 -21.65
CA GLN A 578 18.08 -16.28 -21.18
C GLN A 578 19.16 -15.99 -22.23
N ARG A 579 19.68 -17.01 -22.92
CA ARG A 579 20.63 -16.83 -24.03
C ARG A 579 20.03 -16.05 -25.21
N LYS A 580 18.71 -16.08 -25.38
CA LYS A 580 17.95 -15.31 -26.38
C LYS A 580 17.47 -13.95 -25.85
N GLY A 581 17.92 -13.54 -24.65
CA GLY A 581 17.62 -12.23 -24.07
C GLY A 581 16.25 -12.11 -23.41
N VAL A 582 15.59 -13.22 -23.07
CA VAL A 582 14.30 -13.24 -22.37
C VAL A 582 14.45 -13.95 -21.03
N THR A 583 14.06 -13.28 -19.94
CA THR A 583 14.20 -13.84 -18.59
C THR A 583 12.87 -14.43 -18.12
N TYR A 584 12.94 -15.66 -17.61
CA TYR A 584 11.88 -16.34 -16.90
C TYR A 584 12.44 -16.99 -15.63
N HIS A 585 11.56 -17.21 -14.68
CA HIS A 585 11.78 -17.94 -13.44
C HIS A 585 10.92 -19.19 -13.46
N SER A 586 11.47 -20.29 -12.96
CA SER A 586 10.79 -21.57 -12.83
C SER A 586 11.48 -22.39 -11.75
N PHE A 587 10.91 -23.55 -11.43
CA PHE A 587 11.47 -24.53 -10.50
C PHE A 587 11.35 -25.93 -11.12
N LEU A 588 12.05 -26.90 -10.51
CA LEU A 588 11.93 -28.30 -10.93
C LEU A 588 10.52 -28.80 -10.65
N SER A 589 9.85 -29.25 -11.69
CA SER A 589 8.54 -29.88 -11.63
C SER A 589 8.54 -31.13 -12.51
N TYR A 590 7.61 -32.04 -12.24
CA TYR A 590 7.46 -33.29 -12.99
C TYR A 590 6.08 -33.34 -13.61
N ASP A 591 6.02 -33.84 -14.83
CA ASP A 591 4.84 -33.98 -15.68
C ASP A 591 4.18 -32.66 -16.11
N THR A 592 4.29 -31.61 -15.31
CA THR A 592 3.91 -30.23 -15.63
C THR A 592 5.09 -29.28 -15.49
N GLY A 593 4.98 -28.09 -16.08
CA GLY A 593 5.97 -27.01 -15.96
C GLY A 593 5.30 -25.65 -15.84
N VAL A 594 5.85 -24.76 -15.01
CA VAL A 594 5.31 -23.41 -14.88
C VAL A 594 6.43 -22.37 -14.87
N LEU A 595 6.29 -21.34 -15.69
CA LEU A 595 7.26 -20.26 -15.84
C LEU A 595 6.61 -18.90 -15.57
N SER A 596 7.37 -17.97 -15.00
CA SER A 596 6.95 -16.57 -14.82
C SER A 596 8.04 -15.60 -15.27
N ARG A 597 7.65 -14.48 -15.88
CA ARG A 597 8.57 -13.35 -16.13
C ARG A 597 8.87 -12.53 -14.87
N TYR A 598 8.17 -12.80 -13.77
CA TYR A 598 8.36 -12.18 -12.47
C TYR A 598 9.07 -13.15 -11.51
N PRO A 599 9.86 -12.66 -10.54
CA PRO A 599 10.44 -13.51 -9.52
C PRO A 599 9.38 -14.31 -8.75
N ILE A 600 9.63 -15.60 -8.58
CA ILE A 600 8.75 -16.50 -7.83
C ILE A 600 8.89 -16.20 -6.34
N ALA A 601 7.77 -15.85 -5.70
CA ALA A 601 7.71 -15.59 -4.27
C ALA A 601 7.50 -16.88 -3.47
N ASP A 602 6.70 -17.81 -4.01
CA ASP A 602 6.43 -19.11 -3.41
C ASP A 602 6.08 -20.15 -4.50
N SER A 603 6.28 -21.43 -4.22
CA SER A 603 5.96 -22.53 -5.12
C SER A 603 5.56 -23.79 -4.36
N VAL A 604 4.54 -24.49 -4.84
CA VAL A 604 3.95 -25.64 -4.14
C VAL A 604 3.66 -26.77 -5.14
N VAL A 605 3.96 -28.01 -4.73
CA VAL A 605 3.42 -29.22 -5.38
C VAL A 605 2.06 -29.48 -4.75
N VAL A 606 1.01 -29.34 -5.56
CA VAL A 606 -0.39 -29.41 -5.09
C VAL A 606 -0.90 -30.85 -5.16
N PHE A 607 -0.62 -31.55 -6.26
CA PHE A 607 -0.97 -32.96 -6.47
C PHE A 607 0.27 -33.73 -6.96
N PRO A 608 0.51 -34.97 -6.47
CA PRO A 608 1.85 -35.42 -6.08
C PRO A 608 2.81 -35.85 -7.20
N LEU A 609 4.02 -36.17 -6.72
CA LEU A 609 5.27 -36.40 -7.46
C LEU A 609 5.59 -37.88 -7.80
N ASN A 610 4.69 -38.86 -7.56
CA ASN A 610 4.99 -40.27 -7.83
C ASN A 610 3.76 -41.07 -8.31
N LYS A 611 3.98 -41.81 -9.41
CA LYS A 611 2.99 -42.48 -10.29
C LYS A 611 2.32 -41.47 -11.22
N ASP A 612 2.64 -41.57 -12.50
CA ASP A 612 2.39 -40.70 -13.66
C ASP A 612 0.91 -40.40 -14.00
N HIS A 613 0.00 -40.57 -13.06
CA HIS A 613 -1.44 -40.43 -13.23
C HIS A 613 -1.95 -39.09 -12.66
N GLY A 614 -1.42 -37.98 -13.20
CA GLY A 614 -1.88 -36.62 -12.87
C GLY A 614 -0.94 -35.80 -11.98
N THR A 615 -0.71 -34.53 -12.32
CA THR A 615 0.11 -33.59 -11.52
C THR A 615 -0.41 -32.16 -11.55
N ILE A 616 -0.23 -31.47 -10.40
CA ILE A 616 -0.54 -30.03 -10.28
C ILE A 616 0.59 -29.33 -9.52
N HIS A 617 1.16 -28.29 -10.13
CA HIS A 617 2.14 -27.40 -9.50
C HIS A 617 1.62 -25.97 -9.47
N LYS A 618 2.04 -25.21 -8.46
CA LYS A 618 1.71 -23.80 -8.25
C LYS A 618 2.98 -22.96 -8.18
N LEU A 619 2.96 -21.79 -8.81
CA LEU A 619 3.78 -20.65 -8.39
C LEU A 619 2.89 -19.53 -7.87
N LYS A 620 3.43 -18.73 -6.95
CA LYS A 620 2.88 -17.46 -6.52
C LYS A 620 3.92 -16.38 -6.77
N VAL A 621 3.48 -15.28 -7.38
CA VAL A 621 4.32 -14.11 -7.64
C VAL A 621 3.59 -12.88 -7.14
N ASN A 622 4.35 -11.79 -7.08
CA ASN A 622 3.75 -10.48 -7.01
C ASN A 622 4.24 -9.66 -8.17
N ALA A 623 3.29 -9.27 -9.00
CA ALA A 623 3.54 -8.60 -10.25
C ALA A 623 2.82 -7.25 -10.23
N ASN A 624 3.59 -6.17 -10.31
CA ASN A 624 3.09 -4.81 -10.43
C ASN A 624 2.00 -4.43 -9.42
N GLY A 625 2.12 -4.82 -8.15
CA GLY A 625 1.12 -4.46 -7.17
C GLY A 625 0.25 -5.60 -6.65
N HIS A 626 0.30 -6.75 -7.32
CA HIS A 626 -0.76 -7.76 -7.24
C HIS A 626 -0.19 -9.15 -7.00
N SER A 627 -0.73 -9.83 -5.97
CA SER A 627 -0.48 -11.24 -5.72
C SER A 627 -1.26 -12.10 -6.73
N ILE A 628 -0.53 -12.94 -7.47
CA ILE A 628 -1.09 -13.84 -8.48
C ILE A 628 -0.55 -15.25 -8.23
N ALA A 629 -1.44 -16.22 -8.11
CA ALA A 629 -1.12 -17.64 -8.08
C ALA A 629 -1.45 -18.27 -9.43
N VAL A 630 -0.45 -18.90 -10.06
CA VAL A 630 -0.59 -19.61 -11.33
C VAL A 630 -0.35 -21.08 -11.09
N TYR A 631 -1.36 -21.87 -11.39
CA TYR A 631 -1.35 -23.32 -11.31
C TYR A 631 -1.20 -23.88 -12.71
N THR A 632 -0.43 -24.96 -12.82
CA THR A 632 -0.29 -25.78 -14.02
C THR A 632 -0.77 -27.19 -13.71
N GLY A 633 -1.53 -27.80 -14.62
CA GLY A 633 -2.10 -29.13 -14.44
C GLY A 633 -1.93 -30.00 -15.67
N HIS A 634 -1.62 -31.27 -15.45
CA HIS A 634 -1.78 -32.32 -16.44
C HIS A 634 -2.53 -33.42 -15.70
N LEU A 635 -3.85 -33.47 -15.88
CA LEU A 635 -4.68 -34.38 -15.09
C LEU A 635 -4.59 -35.81 -15.63
N ASP A 636 -4.97 -36.79 -14.81
CA ASP A 636 -4.91 -38.21 -15.18
C ASP A 636 -5.45 -38.48 -16.60
N TYR A 637 -4.57 -39.06 -17.42
CA TYR A 637 -4.82 -39.35 -18.84
C TYR A 637 -5.48 -40.72 -19.06
N LEU A 638 -5.60 -41.55 -18.02
CA LEU A 638 -6.33 -42.81 -18.08
C LEU A 638 -7.84 -42.57 -17.89
N ASP A 639 -8.62 -43.59 -18.27
CA ASP A 639 -10.08 -43.61 -18.18
C ASP A 639 -10.74 -42.34 -18.77
N CYS A 640 -10.20 -41.85 -19.89
CA CYS A 640 -10.73 -40.73 -20.67
C CYS A 640 -12.07 -41.11 -21.32
N ALA A 641 -13.16 -41.00 -20.55
CA ALA A 641 -14.44 -41.62 -20.89
C ALA A 641 -15.07 -41.09 -22.19
N TYR A 642 -14.69 -39.89 -22.66
CA TYR A 642 -15.18 -39.36 -23.93
C TYR A 642 -14.75 -40.22 -25.15
N TYR A 643 -13.67 -41.00 -25.04
CA TYR A 643 -13.33 -42.02 -26.05
C TYR A 643 -14.34 -43.17 -26.08
N ASN A 644 -14.92 -43.55 -24.94
CA ASN A 644 -15.92 -44.63 -24.86
C ASN A 644 -17.17 -44.27 -25.66
N VAL A 645 -17.58 -42.99 -25.67
CA VAL A 645 -18.68 -42.50 -26.53
C VAL A 645 -18.38 -42.73 -28.01
N ARG A 646 -17.10 -42.61 -28.40
CA ARG A 646 -16.60 -42.78 -29.76
C ARG A 646 -16.29 -44.24 -30.13
N GLY A 647 -16.50 -45.18 -29.21
CA GLY A 647 -16.25 -46.62 -29.40
C GLY A 647 -14.81 -47.05 -29.16
N TYR A 648 -14.07 -46.31 -28.34
CA TYR A 648 -12.69 -46.60 -27.95
C TYR A 648 -12.56 -46.64 -26.42
N ASP A 649 -11.78 -47.56 -25.89
CA ASP A 649 -11.52 -47.65 -24.45
C ASP A 649 -10.68 -46.45 -23.98
N GLY A 650 -11.13 -45.72 -22.97
CA GLY A 650 -10.45 -44.51 -22.48
C GLY A 650 -9.09 -44.73 -21.80
N THR A 651 -8.62 -45.97 -21.68
CA THR A 651 -7.37 -46.34 -20.98
C THR A 651 -6.36 -46.98 -21.92
N ASN A 652 -6.80 -47.85 -22.84
CA ASN A 652 -5.90 -48.52 -23.79
C ASN A 652 -6.19 -48.21 -25.26
N TRP A 653 -7.21 -47.38 -25.53
CA TRP A 653 -7.59 -46.90 -26.87
C TRP A 653 -7.86 -48.01 -27.89
N LYS A 654 -8.23 -49.21 -27.45
CA LYS A 654 -8.74 -50.26 -28.33
C LYS A 654 -10.23 -50.07 -28.56
N GLU A 655 -10.71 -50.53 -29.72
CA GLU A 655 -12.14 -50.49 -30.04
C GLU A 655 -12.96 -51.27 -29.02
N THR A 656 -14.05 -50.67 -28.55
CA THR A 656 -14.94 -51.21 -27.53
C THR A 656 -16.39 -50.80 -27.80
N ALA A 657 -17.32 -51.38 -27.05
CA ALA A 657 -18.73 -50.99 -27.12
C ALA A 657 -18.94 -49.61 -26.48
N ARG A 658 -19.85 -48.82 -27.06
CA ARG A 658 -20.24 -47.52 -26.50
C ARG A 658 -21.05 -47.72 -25.21
N PRO A 659 -20.95 -46.78 -24.24
CA PRO A 659 -21.82 -46.81 -23.07
C PRO A 659 -23.29 -46.64 -23.50
N ALA A 660 -24.20 -47.26 -22.75
CA ALA A 660 -25.63 -47.19 -23.03
C ALA A 660 -26.29 -45.91 -22.47
N SER A 661 -25.62 -45.19 -21.57
CA SER A 661 -26.16 -44.00 -20.93
C SER A 661 -25.09 -43.05 -20.39
N VAL A 662 -25.46 -41.79 -20.14
CA VAL A 662 -24.59 -40.82 -19.45
C VAL A 662 -24.20 -41.30 -18.04
N ALA A 663 -25.10 -42.01 -17.34
CA ALA A 663 -24.80 -42.53 -16.01
C ALA A 663 -23.72 -43.62 -16.03
N GLU A 664 -23.71 -44.47 -17.06
CA GLU A 664 -22.64 -45.46 -17.26
C GLU A 664 -21.33 -44.78 -17.64
N LEU A 665 -21.38 -43.79 -18.54
CA LEU A 665 -20.22 -43.00 -18.95
C LEU A 665 -19.55 -42.31 -17.75
N LEU A 666 -20.32 -41.68 -16.86
CA LEU A 666 -19.79 -41.02 -15.67
C LEU A 666 -19.17 -42.01 -14.67
N LYS A 667 -19.68 -43.24 -14.58
CA LYS A 667 -19.02 -44.29 -13.76
C LYS A 667 -17.65 -44.66 -14.31
N MET A 668 -17.50 -44.71 -15.63
CA MET A 668 -16.20 -44.93 -16.27
C MET A 668 -15.28 -43.73 -16.04
N ASN A 669 -15.78 -42.50 -16.19
CA ASN A 669 -15.01 -41.29 -15.96
C ASN A 669 -14.44 -41.17 -14.54
N ASN A 670 -15.23 -41.59 -13.53
CA ASN A 670 -14.84 -41.57 -12.12
C ASN A 670 -13.76 -42.61 -11.75
N LEU A 671 -13.30 -43.44 -12.69
CA LEU A 671 -12.15 -44.32 -12.46
C LEU A 671 -10.83 -43.55 -12.52
N SER A 672 -10.80 -42.43 -13.27
CA SER A 672 -9.67 -41.51 -13.31
C SER A 672 -9.49 -40.74 -12.00
N TRP A 673 -8.29 -40.24 -11.74
CA TRP A 673 -8.01 -39.42 -10.55
C TRP A 673 -8.33 -37.93 -10.72
N ARG A 674 -8.81 -37.51 -11.91
CA ARG A 674 -9.07 -36.10 -12.26
C ARG A 674 -9.96 -35.39 -11.23
N ASP A 675 -10.95 -36.08 -10.69
CA ASP A 675 -11.86 -35.49 -9.70
C ASP A 675 -11.16 -35.17 -8.36
N ASP A 676 -10.27 -36.06 -7.92
CA ASP A 676 -9.51 -35.90 -6.68
C ASP A 676 -8.44 -34.82 -6.84
N GLU A 677 -7.78 -34.79 -8.00
CA GLU A 677 -6.84 -33.73 -8.38
C GLU A 677 -7.48 -32.35 -8.28
N ILE A 678 -8.67 -32.19 -8.85
CA ILE A 678 -9.41 -30.92 -8.84
C ILE A 678 -9.87 -30.58 -7.42
N ARG A 679 -10.29 -31.55 -6.61
CA ARG A 679 -10.63 -31.30 -5.20
C ARG A 679 -9.43 -30.76 -4.42
N VAL A 680 -8.23 -31.30 -4.65
CA VAL A 680 -7.00 -30.83 -3.99
C VAL A 680 -6.63 -29.42 -4.48
N PHE A 681 -6.68 -29.17 -5.79
CA PHE A 681 -6.51 -27.83 -6.36
C PHE A 681 -7.49 -26.82 -5.74
N LEU A 682 -8.79 -27.13 -5.70
CA LEU A 682 -9.81 -26.23 -5.17
C LEU A 682 -9.60 -25.92 -3.68
N ASN A 683 -9.07 -26.88 -2.92
CA ASN A 683 -8.72 -26.64 -1.53
C ASN A 683 -7.56 -25.64 -1.40
N GLU A 684 -6.50 -25.83 -2.19
CA GLU A 684 -5.33 -24.93 -2.18
C GLU A 684 -5.68 -23.52 -2.71
N ALA A 685 -6.40 -23.46 -3.83
CA ALA A 685 -6.85 -22.20 -4.42
C ALA A 685 -7.74 -21.38 -3.48
N ARG A 686 -8.53 -22.03 -2.61
CA ARG A 686 -9.34 -21.35 -1.60
C ARG A 686 -8.48 -20.57 -0.61
N HIS A 687 -7.31 -21.08 -0.24
CA HIS A 687 -6.38 -20.37 0.64
C HIS A 687 -5.84 -19.11 -0.04
N ASP A 688 -5.39 -19.23 -1.30
CA ASP A 688 -4.91 -18.06 -2.07
C ASP A 688 -6.02 -17.00 -2.26
N LEU A 689 -7.23 -17.42 -2.62
CA LEU A 689 -8.38 -16.51 -2.78
C LEU A 689 -8.77 -15.81 -1.48
N ALA A 690 -8.68 -16.50 -0.33
CA ALA A 690 -8.96 -15.92 0.98
C ALA A 690 -7.95 -14.82 1.36
N GLU A 691 -6.71 -14.93 0.90
CA GLU A 691 -5.68 -13.90 1.03
C GLU A 691 -5.82 -12.73 0.03
N GLY A 692 -6.82 -12.79 -0.86
CA GLY A 692 -7.01 -11.80 -1.91
C GLY A 692 -6.11 -11.99 -3.13
N THR A 693 -5.45 -13.15 -3.26
CA THR A 693 -4.63 -13.51 -4.43
C THR A 693 -5.53 -13.88 -5.61
N ALA A 694 -5.19 -13.40 -6.80
CA ALA A 694 -5.87 -13.82 -8.02
C ALA A 694 -5.35 -15.19 -8.46
N VAL A 695 -6.24 -16.12 -8.82
CA VAL A 695 -5.89 -17.49 -9.15
C VAL A 695 -6.15 -17.77 -10.62
N ILE A 696 -5.16 -18.36 -11.29
CA ILE A 696 -5.25 -18.85 -12.66
C ILE A 696 -4.79 -20.30 -12.68
N PHE A 697 -5.53 -21.16 -13.39
CA PHE A 697 -5.21 -22.56 -13.55
C PHE A 697 -5.21 -22.93 -15.02
N GLY A 698 -4.02 -23.12 -15.59
CA GLY A 698 -3.84 -23.60 -16.95
C GLY A 698 -3.45 -25.08 -16.96
N GLY A 699 -3.86 -25.83 -17.97
CA GLY A 699 -3.45 -27.23 -18.05
C GLY A 699 -4.13 -28.04 -19.14
N ASP A 700 -3.68 -29.28 -19.27
CA ASP A 700 -4.36 -30.33 -20.03
C ASP A 700 -5.14 -31.20 -19.05
N PHE A 701 -6.46 -31.18 -19.18
CA PHE A 701 -7.37 -31.74 -18.18
C PHE A 701 -7.81 -33.15 -18.53
N ASN A 702 -7.53 -33.65 -19.74
CA ASN A 702 -7.95 -34.98 -20.19
C ASN A 702 -9.47 -35.25 -20.03
N GLU A 703 -10.29 -34.22 -19.85
CA GLU A 703 -11.75 -34.27 -19.77
C GLU A 703 -12.36 -33.08 -20.56
N PRO A 704 -13.40 -33.31 -21.38
CA PRO A 704 -14.13 -32.21 -22.01
C PRO A 704 -14.92 -31.35 -21.03
N SER A 705 -15.44 -30.24 -21.52
CA SER A 705 -16.27 -29.34 -20.72
C SER A 705 -17.74 -29.64 -20.89
N HIS A 706 -18.51 -29.55 -19.81
CA HIS A 706 -19.97 -29.57 -19.86
C HIS A 706 -20.56 -28.42 -20.68
N LEU A 707 -19.77 -27.36 -20.92
CA LEU A 707 -20.14 -26.24 -21.78
C LEU A 707 -19.97 -26.57 -23.28
N ASP A 708 -19.25 -27.65 -23.60
CA ASP A 708 -19.03 -28.13 -24.97
C ASP A 708 -19.95 -29.31 -25.32
N TRP A 709 -20.37 -30.11 -24.33
CA TRP A 709 -21.29 -31.24 -24.50
C TRP A 709 -22.72 -30.86 -24.13
N THR A 710 -23.31 -30.04 -25.00
CA THR A 710 -24.66 -29.48 -24.84
C THR A 710 -25.64 -30.12 -25.81
N GLU A 711 -26.94 -29.85 -25.65
CA GLU A 711 -27.94 -30.29 -26.63
C GLU A 711 -27.61 -29.81 -28.06
N ALA A 712 -27.01 -28.63 -28.20
CA ALA A 712 -26.67 -28.04 -29.50
C ALA A 712 -25.53 -28.79 -30.23
N THR A 713 -24.66 -29.47 -29.48
CA THR A 713 -23.51 -30.22 -30.01
C THR A 713 -23.68 -31.74 -29.89
N ALA A 714 -24.78 -32.22 -29.31
CA ALA A 714 -25.01 -33.64 -29.05
C ALA A 714 -24.91 -34.54 -30.29
N GLN A 715 -25.19 -34.01 -31.49
CA GLN A 715 -25.09 -34.75 -32.76
C GLN A 715 -23.86 -34.38 -33.60
N LEU A 716 -22.99 -33.52 -33.07
CA LEU A 716 -21.74 -33.12 -33.70
C LEU A 716 -20.58 -33.94 -33.11
N TYR A 717 -19.44 -33.95 -33.81
CA TYR A 717 -18.14 -34.43 -33.30
C TYR A 717 -18.16 -35.84 -32.66
N ASP A 718 -18.99 -36.72 -33.22
CA ASP A 718 -19.23 -38.08 -32.73
C ASP A 718 -19.66 -38.15 -31.24
N HIS A 719 -20.40 -37.15 -30.76
CA HIS A 719 -21.03 -37.19 -29.43
C HIS A 719 -22.21 -38.16 -29.34
N HIS A 720 -22.78 -38.58 -30.47
CA HIS A 720 -23.81 -39.63 -30.56
C HIS A 720 -25.04 -39.43 -29.65
N GLY A 721 -25.46 -38.19 -29.47
CA GLY A 721 -26.61 -37.79 -28.66
C GLY A 721 -26.32 -37.58 -27.18
N PHE A 722 -25.07 -37.74 -26.73
CA PHE A 722 -24.70 -37.56 -25.33
C PHE A 722 -24.59 -36.06 -24.99
N VAL A 723 -25.26 -35.67 -23.90
CA VAL A 723 -25.13 -34.38 -23.23
C VAL A 723 -24.60 -34.68 -21.84
N VAL A 724 -23.34 -34.34 -21.60
CA VAL A 724 -22.58 -34.87 -20.46
C VAL A 724 -22.15 -33.73 -19.56
N PRO A 725 -22.41 -33.82 -18.24
CA PRO A 725 -22.11 -32.74 -17.32
C PRO A 725 -20.65 -32.66 -16.91
N TRP A 726 -19.77 -33.59 -17.30
CA TRP A 726 -18.30 -33.63 -17.05
C TRP A 726 -17.83 -33.08 -15.70
N THR A 727 -17.41 -33.98 -14.81
CA THR A 727 -17.32 -33.70 -13.38
C THR A 727 -16.33 -32.59 -13.05
N VAL A 728 -15.15 -32.54 -13.69
CA VAL A 728 -14.14 -31.48 -13.45
C VAL A 728 -14.69 -30.11 -13.80
N SER A 729 -15.18 -29.95 -15.02
CA SER A 729 -15.66 -28.66 -15.50
C SER A 729 -16.85 -28.14 -14.67
N LYS A 730 -17.70 -29.03 -14.14
CA LYS A 730 -18.78 -28.67 -13.20
C LYS A 730 -18.27 -28.29 -11.82
N MET A 731 -17.29 -29.00 -11.28
CA MET A 731 -16.67 -28.63 -10.00
C MET A 731 -16.00 -27.25 -10.07
N MET A 732 -15.31 -26.96 -11.17
CA MET A 732 -14.70 -25.64 -11.41
C MET A 732 -15.76 -24.53 -11.46
N GLU A 733 -16.84 -24.70 -12.23
CA GLU A 733 -17.97 -23.75 -12.28
C GLU A 733 -18.57 -23.51 -10.89
N GLN A 734 -18.86 -24.59 -10.15
CA GLN A 734 -19.45 -24.52 -8.80
C GLN A 734 -18.56 -23.81 -7.79
N ALA A 735 -17.24 -23.93 -7.95
CA ALA A 735 -16.27 -23.22 -7.11
C ALA A 735 -16.11 -21.73 -7.47
N GLY A 736 -16.71 -21.29 -8.58
CA GLY A 736 -16.64 -19.90 -9.06
C GLY A 736 -15.50 -19.63 -10.04
N PHE A 737 -14.83 -20.66 -10.55
CA PHE A 737 -13.86 -20.54 -11.63
C PHE A 737 -14.56 -20.38 -12.97
N LYS A 738 -13.99 -19.52 -13.80
CA LYS A 738 -14.48 -19.22 -15.14
C LYS A 738 -13.58 -19.84 -16.19
N ASP A 739 -14.17 -20.56 -17.12
CA ASP A 739 -13.55 -21.03 -18.36
C ASP A 739 -13.33 -19.83 -19.29
N THR A 740 -12.08 -19.42 -19.49
CA THR A 740 -11.75 -18.21 -20.27
C THR A 740 -12.24 -18.27 -21.72
N TYR A 741 -12.18 -19.44 -22.36
CA TYR A 741 -12.60 -19.58 -23.75
C TYR A 741 -14.11 -19.45 -23.87
N ARG A 742 -14.86 -20.14 -23.01
CA ARG A 742 -16.32 -20.10 -23.04
C ARG A 742 -16.92 -18.80 -22.51
N GLU A 743 -16.22 -18.09 -21.62
CA GLU A 743 -16.65 -16.75 -21.21
C GLU A 743 -16.59 -15.76 -22.38
N LEU A 744 -15.53 -15.80 -23.20
CA LEU A 744 -15.37 -14.91 -24.34
C LEU A 744 -16.11 -15.40 -25.61
N TYR A 745 -16.25 -16.71 -25.78
CA TYR A 745 -16.88 -17.38 -26.92
C TYR A 745 -17.88 -18.45 -26.45
N PRO A 746 -19.09 -18.06 -26.00
CA PRO A 746 -20.03 -18.96 -25.32
C PRO A 746 -20.75 -19.97 -26.22
N ASN A 747 -20.63 -19.87 -27.56
CA ASN A 747 -21.34 -20.76 -28.48
C ASN A 747 -20.43 -21.89 -28.98
N PRO A 748 -20.63 -23.14 -28.52
CA PRO A 748 -19.76 -24.27 -28.88
C PRO A 748 -19.97 -24.79 -30.30
N VAL A 749 -21.06 -24.41 -30.99
CA VAL A 749 -21.29 -24.82 -32.38
C VAL A 749 -20.49 -23.95 -33.35
N THR A 750 -20.46 -22.63 -33.12
CA THR A 750 -19.74 -21.70 -34.00
C THR A 750 -18.27 -21.57 -33.62
N HIS A 751 -17.96 -21.69 -32.33
CA HIS A 751 -16.61 -21.61 -31.79
C HIS A 751 -16.27 -22.89 -31.02
N PRO A 752 -16.08 -24.04 -31.69
CA PRO A 752 -15.80 -25.30 -31.02
C PRO A 752 -14.52 -25.26 -30.20
N GLY A 753 -13.50 -24.50 -30.64
CA GLY A 753 -12.32 -24.25 -29.83
C GLY A 753 -11.39 -25.44 -29.62
N PHE A 754 -11.31 -26.36 -30.60
CA PHE A 754 -10.55 -27.60 -30.48
C PHE A 754 -9.06 -27.37 -30.21
N THR A 755 -8.56 -27.95 -29.12
CA THR A 755 -7.14 -27.93 -28.73
C THR A 755 -6.43 -29.25 -29.02
N TYR A 756 -7.17 -30.35 -29.13
CA TYR A 756 -6.64 -31.68 -29.46
C TYR A 756 -7.60 -32.44 -30.40
N PRO A 757 -7.13 -33.33 -31.29
CA PRO A 757 -5.74 -33.48 -31.73
C PRO A 757 -5.40 -32.44 -32.79
N CYS A 758 -4.26 -31.78 -32.64
CA CYS A 758 -3.71 -30.86 -33.63
C CYS A 758 -3.05 -31.64 -34.77
N TYR A 759 -3.30 -31.21 -36.01
CA TYR A 759 -2.55 -31.76 -37.14
C TYR A 759 -1.13 -31.18 -37.18
N ASN A 760 -0.14 -32.06 -37.26
CA ASN A 760 1.26 -31.69 -37.41
C ASN A 760 1.86 -32.43 -38.62
N PRO A 761 2.26 -31.72 -39.70
CA PRO A 761 2.78 -32.38 -40.90
C PRO A 761 4.17 -33.02 -40.70
N LEU A 762 4.84 -32.77 -39.56
CA LEU A 762 6.14 -33.34 -39.24
C LEU A 762 6.06 -34.65 -38.44
N ALA A 763 4.86 -35.09 -38.07
CA ALA A 763 4.62 -36.37 -37.41
C ALA A 763 3.82 -37.31 -38.32
N ASP A 764 3.97 -38.62 -38.12
CA ASP A 764 3.01 -39.58 -38.68
C ASP A 764 1.64 -39.30 -38.05
N ILE A 765 0.63 -39.02 -38.89
CA ILE A 765 -0.73 -38.68 -38.45
C ILE A 765 -1.34 -39.75 -37.54
N LYS A 766 -0.87 -41.00 -37.59
CA LYS A 766 -1.30 -42.08 -36.71
C LYS A 766 -0.83 -41.92 -35.26
N LEU A 767 0.21 -41.13 -35.02
CA LEU A 767 0.72 -40.81 -33.68
C LEU A 767 -0.02 -39.63 -33.05
N LEU A 768 -0.75 -38.86 -33.86
CA LEU A 768 -1.49 -37.67 -33.44
C LEU A 768 -2.93 -38.00 -33.03
N THR A 769 -3.31 -39.27 -32.98
CA THR A 769 -4.70 -39.65 -32.72
C THR A 769 -4.79 -40.97 -31.98
N TRP A 770 -5.68 -41.04 -30.99
CA TRP A 770 -5.94 -42.26 -30.22
C TRP A 770 -7.15 -43.03 -30.75
N ALA A 771 -8.11 -42.35 -31.38
CA ALA A 771 -9.30 -42.92 -31.97
C ALA A 771 -9.32 -42.72 -33.51
N PRO A 772 -8.52 -43.48 -34.28
CA PRO A 772 -8.27 -43.22 -35.70
C PRO A 772 -9.49 -43.29 -36.62
N LYS A 773 -10.60 -43.91 -36.17
CA LYS A 773 -11.86 -44.00 -36.94
C LYS A 773 -12.92 -42.99 -36.50
N ALA A 774 -12.69 -42.23 -35.44
CA ALA A 774 -13.65 -41.28 -34.87
C ALA A 774 -13.28 -39.82 -35.15
N ASP A 775 -14.26 -38.94 -35.00
CA ASP A 775 -14.01 -37.52 -34.78
C ASP A 775 -13.67 -37.29 -33.31
N GLU A 776 -12.39 -37.31 -32.97
CA GLU A 776 -11.95 -37.17 -31.58
C GLU A 776 -11.61 -35.74 -31.15
N ARG A 777 -11.82 -34.76 -32.05
CA ARG A 777 -11.51 -33.36 -31.79
C ARG A 777 -12.24 -32.88 -30.55
N GLU A 778 -11.48 -32.32 -29.61
CA GLU A 778 -11.96 -31.76 -28.37
C GLU A 778 -11.14 -30.59 -27.85
N ARG A 779 -11.77 -29.86 -26.94
CA ARG A 779 -11.11 -28.89 -26.07
C ARG A 779 -10.86 -29.57 -24.74
N ILE A 780 -9.59 -29.89 -24.48
CA ILE A 780 -9.12 -30.50 -23.23
C ILE A 780 -8.02 -29.66 -22.57
N ASP A 781 -7.49 -28.67 -23.27
CA ASP A 781 -6.59 -27.66 -22.72
C ASP A 781 -7.39 -26.44 -22.28
N TYR A 782 -7.18 -26.01 -21.04
CA TYR A 782 -7.96 -24.94 -20.42
C TYR A 782 -7.08 -23.88 -19.78
N VAL A 783 -7.64 -22.68 -19.68
CA VAL A 783 -7.23 -21.68 -18.70
C VAL A 783 -8.47 -21.27 -17.93
N TYR A 784 -8.52 -21.64 -16.65
CA TYR A 784 -9.53 -21.21 -15.69
C TYR A 784 -9.01 -20.06 -14.84
N TYR A 785 -9.89 -19.17 -14.39
CA TYR A 785 -9.51 -18.12 -13.45
C TYR A 785 -10.58 -17.77 -12.43
N GLN A 786 -10.14 -17.24 -11.29
CA GLN A 786 -10.98 -16.65 -10.25
C GLN A 786 -10.19 -15.56 -9.50
N GLY A 787 -10.86 -14.48 -9.10
CA GLY A 787 -10.24 -13.44 -8.30
C GLY A 787 -11.06 -12.16 -8.31
N LYS A 788 -10.96 -11.35 -7.26
CA LYS A 788 -11.57 -10.02 -7.26
C LYS A 788 -10.88 -9.16 -8.32
N ARG A 789 -11.66 -8.46 -9.15
CA ARG A 789 -11.17 -7.49 -10.15
C ARG A 789 -10.32 -8.09 -11.29
N LEU A 790 -10.16 -9.40 -11.34
CA LEU A 790 -9.53 -10.10 -12.47
C LEU A 790 -10.59 -10.36 -13.55
N ARG A 791 -10.26 -10.09 -14.81
CA ARG A 791 -11.06 -10.50 -15.97
C ARG A 791 -10.18 -10.95 -17.13
N ALA A 792 -10.65 -11.92 -17.90
CA ALA A 792 -10.11 -12.20 -19.23
C ALA A 792 -10.59 -11.12 -20.22
N THR A 793 -9.70 -10.69 -21.12
CA THR A 793 -9.97 -9.61 -22.09
C THR A 793 -9.73 -10.01 -23.54
N ASP A 794 -8.89 -11.01 -23.78
CA ASP A 794 -8.66 -11.62 -25.09
C ASP A 794 -8.19 -13.07 -24.90
N ILE A 795 -8.46 -13.93 -25.88
CA ILE A 795 -7.93 -15.30 -25.92
C ILE A 795 -7.65 -15.70 -27.36
N ARG A 796 -6.55 -16.41 -27.60
CA ARG A 796 -6.19 -17.00 -28.89
C ARG A 796 -5.88 -18.49 -28.75
N ILE A 797 -6.41 -19.29 -29.65
CA ILE A 797 -5.97 -20.67 -29.89
C ILE A 797 -4.66 -20.60 -30.66
N PHE A 798 -3.58 -20.95 -29.98
CA PHE A 798 -2.21 -20.88 -30.47
C PHE A 798 -1.81 -22.22 -31.10
N GLY A 799 -1.66 -22.24 -32.42
CA GLY A 799 -1.26 -23.45 -33.16
C GLY A 799 -1.70 -23.47 -34.62
N PRO A 800 -1.38 -24.56 -35.35
CA PRO A 800 -1.83 -24.81 -36.71
C PRO A 800 -3.35 -24.69 -36.87
N ASP A 801 -3.82 -24.38 -38.07
CA ASP A 801 -5.24 -24.15 -38.35
C ASP A 801 -6.03 -25.42 -38.71
N ALA A 802 -5.47 -26.59 -38.42
CA ALA A 802 -6.04 -27.89 -38.70
C ALA A 802 -5.91 -28.85 -37.51
N SER A 803 -6.93 -29.68 -37.34
CA SER A 803 -6.99 -30.78 -36.38
C SER A 803 -7.02 -32.12 -37.10
N VAL A 804 -6.75 -33.21 -36.40
CA VAL A 804 -6.91 -34.57 -36.93
C VAL A 804 -8.34 -35.06 -36.69
N CYS A 805 -8.96 -35.62 -37.72
CA CYS A 805 -10.27 -36.27 -37.62
C CYS A 805 -10.27 -37.48 -38.56
N ARG A 806 -10.52 -38.67 -38.01
CA ARG A 806 -10.55 -39.93 -38.79
C ARG A 806 -9.30 -40.13 -39.67
N LEU A 807 -8.11 -39.92 -39.09
CA LEU A 807 -6.80 -39.96 -39.76
C LEU A 807 -6.65 -39.01 -40.95
N LYS A 808 -7.35 -37.86 -40.92
CA LYS A 808 -7.24 -36.82 -41.95
C LYS A 808 -7.08 -35.45 -41.31
N PRO A 809 -6.28 -34.55 -41.91
CA PRO A 809 -6.27 -33.15 -41.52
C PRO A 809 -7.60 -32.51 -41.90
N ILE A 810 -8.26 -31.88 -40.93
CA ILE A 810 -9.48 -31.10 -41.12
C ILE A 810 -9.24 -29.69 -40.60
N LYS A 811 -9.55 -28.70 -41.45
CA LYS A 811 -9.42 -27.29 -41.09
C LYS A 811 -10.36 -26.92 -39.95
N ASP A 812 -9.86 -26.19 -38.97
CA ASP A 812 -10.65 -25.73 -37.83
C ASP A 812 -11.63 -24.64 -38.21
N ALA A 813 -12.67 -24.44 -37.38
CA ALA A 813 -13.70 -23.44 -37.60
C ALA A 813 -13.09 -22.05 -37.83
N ALA A 814 -13.51 -21.36 -38.88
CA ALA A 814 -12.94 -20.06 -39.24
C ALA A 814 -13.25 -18.96 -38.20
N ALA A 815 -14.29 -19.14 -37.39
CA ALA A 815 -14.71 -18.20 -36.37
C ALA A 815 -13.86 -18.26 -35.08
N ASP A 816 -13.18 -19.38 -34.82
CA ASP A 816 -12.31 -19.50 -33.65
C ASP A 816 -11.17 -18.45 -33.70
N PRO A 817 -10.81 -17.83 -32.56
CA PRO A 817 -9.77 -16.80 -32.51
C PRO A 817 -8.37 -17.44 -32.59
N LYS A 818 -7.80 -17.54 -33.78
CA LYS A 818 -6.53 -18.27 -33.99
C LYS A 818 -5.29 -17.38 -33.91
N LEU A 819 -4.18 -17.99 -33.51
CA LEU A 819 -2.82 -17.45 -33.59
C LEU A 819 -1.90 -18.52 -34.17
N ALA A 820 -1.47 -18.33 -35.42
CA ALA A 820 -0.59 -19.28 -36.09
C ALA A 820 0.82 -19.31 -35.46
N PRO A 821 1.52 -20.46 -35.52
CA PRO A 821 2.93 -20.54 -35.18
C PRO A 821 3.78 -19.81 -36.22
N ALA A 822 4.95 -19.35 -35.80
CA ALA A 822 5.92 -18.68 -36.66
C ALA A 822 6.82 -19.68 -37.41
N GLY A 823 6.93 -20.90 -36.92
CA GLY A 823 7.82 -21.91 -37.49
C GLY A 823 7.34 -23.34 -37.25
N ILE A 824 8.27 -24.20 -36.85
CA ILE A 824 8.01 -25.60 -36.53
C ILE A 824 6.98 -25.69 -35.40
N TRP A 825 5.96 -26.54 -35.56
CA TRP A 825 5.03 -26.85 -34.48
C TRP A 825 5.54 -28.05 -33.69
N PRO A 826 5.77 -27.95 -32.36
CA PRO A 826 6.49 -28.97 -31.61
C PRO A 826 5.60 -30.08 -31.01
N THR A 827 4.28 -29.97 -31.12
CA THR A 827 3.33 -30.77 -30.34
C THR A 827 2.14 -31.25 -31.19
N ASP A 828 1.34 -32.17 -30.65
CA ASP A 828 0.04 -32.64 -31.13
C ASP A 828 -1.14 -31.91 -30.46
N HIS A 829 -0.88 -30.92 -29.60
CA HIS A 829 -1.90 -30.02 -29.03
C HIS A 829 -1.85 -28.61 -29.65
N LYS A 830 -2.87 -27.80 -29.37
CA LYS A 830 -2.86 -26.34 -29.51
C LYS A 830 -2.85 -25.69 -28.13
N GLY A 831 -2.15 -24.57 -28.00
CA GLY A 831 -2.12 -23.79 -26.77
C GLY A 831 -3.25 -22.76 -26.68
N LEU A 832 -3.40 -22.15 -25.50
CA LEU A 832 -4.28 -21.02 -25.25
C LEU A 832 -3.46 -19.83 -24.74
N LEU A 833 -3.40 -18.75 -25.52
CA LEU A 833 -2.81 -17.48 -25.08
C LEU A 833 -3.91 -16.53 -24.63
N VAL A 834 -4.00 -16.29 -23.33
CA VAL A 834 -5.03 -15.46 -22.69
C VAL A 834 -4.43 -14.14 -22.23
N ARG A 835 -5.15 -13.04 -22.44
CA ARG A 835 -4.84 -11.74 -21.83
C ARG A 835 -5.79 -11.45 -20.70
N PHE A 836 -5.22 -11.12 -19.54
CA PHE A 836 -5.95 -10.70 -18.35
C PHE A 836 -5.74 -9.22 -18.07
N THR A 837 -6.75 -8.62 -17.45
CA THR A 837 -6.65 -7.33 -16.77
C THR A 837 -7.07 -7.50 -15.33
N LEU A 838 -6.25 -6.98 -14.42
CA LEU A 838 -6.56 -6.86 -13.01
C LEU A 838 -6.78 -5.38 -12.69
N ASP A 839 -8.03 -5.01 -12.37
CA ASP A 839 -8.38 -3.61 -12.09
C ASP A 839 -7.87 -3.15 -10.71
N PRO A 840 -7.54 -1.85 -10.57
CA PRO A 840 -7.04 -1.26 -9.32
C PRO A 840 -7.90 -1.51 -8.09
#